data_AF-A0A7G9YDN1-F1
#
_entry.id   AF-A0A7G9YDN1-F1
#
_cell.length_a   1.000
_cell.length_b   1.000
_cell.length_c   1.000
_cell.angle_alpha   90.00
_cell.angle_beta   90.00
_cell.angle_gamma   90.00
#
_symmetry.space_group_name_H-M   'P 1'
#
loop_
_entity.id
_entity.type
_entity.pdbx_description
1 polymer ?
#
loop_
_entity_poly.entity_id
_entity_poly.type
_entity_poly.pdbx_seq_one_letter_code
_entity_poly.pdbx_strand_id
1 'polypeptide(L)'
;MTRDIRNIAIAVASVLVVLIITVLLFIFGESDIALIFALVGVPIIIVVASAWYIKSVKQRRLEDPAARVKERELRSVCGNLVHLRNRMHAIEDAHSIAIPESVSEIAVVESSLAEIGGGIDPDNQSITCDQELIKSVTLFAVRNTAESLEQTETQLVERLYDAAIKHGEDVHAKLETLSDAGYGIESHRSELASLAQPAKNLDEITYYLDRLKIITEDVLRGCVDDAKKLAEYHTGDTSAAQVEDALNKQDYSGAVSTLEQDIATLKTATEEEFQAYRSSLVSAIDTTIDAVNTFNVANVADATGATGAIDDKKFMEFKETVVALLSPEKLVQLNEIGDAFVKHCQEIVDRMHAELSDTETQIKEFMVPDYFWKESGLEEKEYALDTEKIESVAASFASMICELMPALHADRKAYKILNSYHQTVERQIKKGLVSNGSVPEADLKVAHPEDFLRLYDYYHPDASYSNRTLHLAEGAKMIENPLTITVTGADLDAEAEADTCENAIRDAKITIVRGSGIGVTLHQITGGDGSVTIENPGDGKYQLIVDADQYRRHEGTIVLPAERIDIKLERLGIKDYLCREKERSIRDNLKRYSSDVLKELDRAGVVSSEFEMYINKEYRACVLYILAEEYPNLRFVSSGSEYLVYDEQKMMSRLIDSAKAINKDTYTISDLDIPLPDGEVLHLIEIAREAGTHIAMEQHDAT
;
A
#
# COMPACT_ATOMS: atom_id res chain seq x y z
N MET A 1 -37.82 -7.69 -46.09
CA MET A 1 -39.08 -7.34 -46.78
C MET A 1 -40.07 -8.50 -46.56
N THR A 2 -41.05 -8.32 -45.69
CA THR A 2 -41.94 -9.39 -45.21
C THR A 2 -42.85 -9.90 -46.34
N ARG A 3 -43.20 -11.20 -46.28
CA ARG A 3 -44.00 -11.92 -47.31
C ARG A 3 -45.32 -11.21 -47.62
N ASP A 4 -45.86 -10.45 -46.66
CA ASP A 4 -47.05 -9.62 -46.78
C ASP A 4 -46.85 -8.40 -47.70
N ILE A 5 -45.72 -7.70 -47.62
CA ILE A 5 -45.42 -6.53 -48.48
C ILE A 5 -45.27 -6.97 -49.93
N ARG A 6 -44.66 -8.15 -50.17
CA ARG A 6 -44.53 -8.72 -51.52
C ARG A 6 -45.88 -9.07 -52.13
N ASN A 7 -46.79 -9.62 -51.33
CA ASN A 7 -48.13 -9.98 -51.78
C ASN A 7 -49.02 -8.75 -52.03
N ILE A 8 -48.89 -7.70 -51.21
CA ILE A 8 -49.57 -6.41 -51.44
C ILE A 8 -49.02 -5.75 -52.71
N ALA A 9 -47.70 -5.76 -52.92
CA ALA A 9 -47.07 -5.22 -54.13
C ALA A 9 -47.53 -5.95 -55.40
N ILE A 10 -47.63 -7.29 -55.36
CA ILE A 10 -48.14 -8.10 -56.49
C ILE A 10 -49.62 -7.79 -56.76
N ALA A 11 -50.44 -7.62 -55.71
CA ALA A 11 -51.85 -7.26 -55.85
C ALA A 11 -52.00 -5.86 -56.47
N VAL A 12 -51.27 -4.86 -55.99
CA VAL A 12 -51.30 -3.49 -56.52
C VAL A 12 -50.80 -3.46 -57.97
N ALA A 13 -49.70 -4.15 -58.28
CA ALA A 13 -49.17 -4.25 -59.64
C ALA A 13 -50.18 -4.91 -60.60
N SER A 14 -50.89 -5.96 -60.16
CA SER A 14 -51.90 -6.63 -60.99
C SER A 14 -53.10 -5.73 -61.31
N VAL A 15 -53.55 -4.91 -60.35
CA VAL A 15 -54.62 -3.93 -60.57
C VAL A 15 -54.16 -2.81 -61.51
N LEU A 16 -52.91 -2.37 -61.38
CA LEU A 16 -52.32 -1.32 -62.22
C LEU A 16 -52.18 -1.79 -63.67
N VAL A 17 -51.76 -3.04 -63.90
CA VAL A 17 -51.68 -3.65 -65.25
C VAL A 17 -53.06 -3.76 -65.88
N VAL A 18 -54.09 -4.16 -65.12
CA VAL A 18 -55.47 -4.21 -65.62
C VAL A 18 -55.98 -2.83 -66.00
N LEU A 19 -55.72 -1.80 -65.18
CA LEU A 19 -56.09 -0.41 -65.48
C LEU A 19 -55.39 0.10 -66.75
N ILE A 20 -54.09 -0.18 -66.91
CA ILE A 20 -53.32 0.20 -68.11
C ILE A 20 -53.89 -0.50 -69.36
N ILE A 21 -54.19 -1.79 -69.29
CA ILE A 21 -54.80 -2.54 -70.41
C ILE A 21 -56.19 -1.98 -70.76
N THR A 22 -56.98 -1.60 -69.76
CA THR A 22 -58.32 -1.02 -69.97
C THR A 22 -58.24 0.37 -70.62
N VAL A 23 -57.28 1.21 -70.18
CA VAL A 23 -57.04 2.54 -70.77
C VAL A 23 -56.48 2.43 -72.19
N LEU A 24 -55.57 1.49 -72.46
CA LEU A 24 -55.04 1.23 -73.81
C LEU A 24 -56.12 0.73 -74.77
N LEU A 25 -57.01 -0.17 -74.32
CA LEU A 25 -58.15 -0.65 -75.10
C LEU A 25 -59.18 0.45 -75.37
N PHE A 26 -59.32 1.43 -74.47
CA PHE A 26 -60.22 2.57 -74.65
C PHE A 26 -59.67 3.61 -75.65
N ILE A 27 -58.34 3.76 -75.74
CA ILE A 27 -57.69 4.73 -76.64
C ILE A 27 -57.52 4.18 -78.07
N PHE A 28 -57.27 2.88 -78.22
CA PHE A 28 -56.92 2.27 -79.52
C PHE A 28 -57.96 1.31 -80.13
N GLY A 29 -59.08 1.04 -79.44
CA GLY A 29 -60.11 0.09 -79.91
C GLY A 29 -61.35 0.77 -80.51
N GLU A 30 -61.97 0.13 -81.51
CA GLU A 30 -63.34 0.45 -81.94
C GLU A 30 -64.30 0.29 -80.75
N SER A 31 -65.23 1.23 -80.62
CA SER A 31 -66.10 1.49 -79.45
C SER A 31 -66.83 0.27 -78.84
N ASP A 32 -66.96 -0.84 -79.57
CA ASP A 32 -67.67 -2.04 -79.12
C ASP A 32 -66.81 -2.96 -78.22
N ILE A 33 -65.48 -2.99 -78.39
CA ILE A 33 -64.60 -3.88 -77.59
C ILE A 33 -64.44 -3.37 -76.16
N ALA A 34 -64.34 -2.05 -75.99
CA ALA A 34 -64.26 -1.41 -74.68
C ALA A 34 -65.55 -1.62 -73.86
N LEU A 35 -66.70 -1.62 -74.52
CA LEU A 35 -68.00 -1.82 -73.86
C LEU A 35 -68.18 -3.27 -73.40
N ILE A 36 -67.76 -4.26 -74.20
CA ILE A 36 -67.77 -5.67 -73.80
C ILE A 36 -66.84 -5.92 -72.59
N PHE A 37 -65.66 -5.29 -72.56
CA PHE A 37 -64.73 -5.44 -71.44
C PHE A 37 -65.25 -4.77 -70.15
N ALA A 38 -65.92 -3.63 -70.24
CA ALA A 38 -66.56 -2.97 -69.09
C ALA A 38 -67.75 -3.78 -68.54
N LEU A 39 -68.56 -4.39 -69.43
CA LEU A 39 -69.79 -5.09 -69.07
C LEU A 39 -69.54 -6.52 -68.57
N VAL A 40 -68.47 -7.17 -69.04
CA VAL A 40 -68.15 -8.57 -68.69
C VAL A 40 -66.85 -8.70 -67.88
N GLY A 41 -65.81 -7.96 -68.23
CA GLY A 41 -64.49 -8.06 -67.60
C GLY A 41 -64.46 -7.56 -66.17
N VAL A 42 -65.01 -6.36 -65.90
CA VAL A 42 -65.01 -5.77 -64.55
C VAL A 42 -65.81 -6.62 -63.54
N PRO A 43 -67.03 -7.13 -63.86
CA PRO A 43 -67.73 -8.04 -62.96
C PRO A 43 -66.96 -9.33 -62.67
N ILE A 44 -66.31 -9.93 -63.66
CA ILE A 44 -65.52 -11.16 -63.47
C ILE A 44 -64.33 -10.89 -62.54
N ILE A 45 -63.63 -9.76 -62.72
CA ILE A 45 -62.50 -9.40 -61.86
C ILE A 45 -62.95 -9.15 -60.43
N ILE A 46 -64.09 -8.47 -60.23
CA ILE A 46 -64.68 -8.28 -58.89
C ILE A 46 -65.04 -9.62 -58.27
N VAL A 47 -65.62 -10.56 -59.04
CA VAL A 47 -65.93 -11.92 -58.54
C VAL A 47 -64.67 -12.69 -58.17
N VAL A 48 -63.61 -12.62 -58.98
CA VAL A 48 -62.32 -13.28 -58.69
C VAL A 48 -61.65 -12.67 -57.47
N ALA A 49 -61.60 -11.33 -57.37
CA ALA A 49 -61.05 -10.62 -56.21
C ALA A 49 -61.86 -10.91 -54.95
N SER A 50 -63.19 -10.96 -55.05
CA SER A 50 -64.09 -11.31 -53.95
C SER A 50 -63.92 -12.77 -53.54
N ALA A 51 -63.82 -13.70 -54.48
CA ALA A 51 -63.58 -15.11 -54.20
C ALA A 51 -62.19 -15.33 -53.54
N TRP A 52 -61.18 -14.58 -53.96
CA TRP A 52 -59.85 -14.63 -53.38
C TRP A 52 -59.80 -14.00 -51.99
N TYR A 53 -60.49 -12.86 -51.80
CA TYR A 53 -60.68 -12.23 -50.48
C TYR A 53 -61.45 -13.16 -49.54
N ILE A 54 -62.53 -13.80 -50.01
CA ILE A 54 -63.30 -14.79 -49.24
C ILE A 54 -62.45 -16.02 -48.92
N LYS A 55 -61.60 -16.50 -49.84
CA LYS A 55 -60.68 -17.63 -49.59
C LYS A 55 -59.61 -17.28 -48.55
N SER A 56 -59.02 -16.08 -48.64
CA SER A 56 -58.05 -15.53 -47.68
C SER A 56 -58.67 -15.30 -46.30
N VAL A 57 -59.88 -14.72 -46.25
CA VAL A 57 -60.61 -14.49 -45.00
C VAL A 57 -61.14 -15.78 -44.39
N LYS A 58 -61.55 -16.78 -45.20
CA LYS A 58 -61.86 -18.13 -44.72
C LYS A 58 -60.63 -18.83 -44.14
N GLN A 59 -59.46 -18.70 -44.77
CA GLN A 59 -58.21 -19.23 -44.20
C GLN A 59 -57.88 -18.57 -42.85
N ARG A 60 -58.12 -17.27 -42.69
CA ARG A 60 -57.89 -16.56 -41.41
C ARG A 60 -58.95 -16.82 -40.33
N ARG A 61 -60.20 -17.17 -40.70
CA ARG A 61 -61.30 -17.51 -39.76
C ARG A 61 -61.39 -18.99 -39.39
N LEU A 62 -60.67 -19.88 -40.09
CA LEU A 62 -60.62 -21.32 -39.81
C LEU A 62 -59.44 -21.73 -38.92
N GLU A 63 -58.54 -20.80 -38.58
CA GLU A 63 -57.61 -21.01 -37.47
C GLU A 63 -58.35 -20.71 -36.16
N ASP A 64 -58.85 -21.78 -35.55
CA ASP A 64 -59.45 -21.75 -34.22
C ASP A 64 -58.51 -21.01 -33.24
N PRO A 65 -58.93 -19.89 -32.63
CA PRO A 65 -58.14 -19.19 -31.63
C PRO A 65 -57.61 -20.12 -30.53
N ALA A 66 -58.36 -21.18 -30.20
CA ALA A 66 -57.94 -22.19 -29.24
C ALA A 66 -56.76 -23.04 -29.73
N ALA A 67 -56.69 -23.37 -31.03
CA ALA A 67 -55.56 -24.12 -31.60
C ALA A 67 -54.26 -23.31 -31.59
N ARG A 68 -54.33 -21.99 -31.85
CA ARG A 68 -53.16 -21.10 -31.75
C ARG A 68 -52.64 -20.96 -30.32
N VAL A 69 -53.51 -20.98 -29.32
CA VAL A 69 -53.10 -20.97 -27.89
C VAL A 69 -52.43 -22.29 -27.52
N LYS A 70 -53.00 -23.44 -27.91
CA LYS A 70 -52.39 -24.76 -27.71
C LYS A 70 -51.03 -24.88 -28.37
N GLU A 71 -50.88 -24.42 -29.61
CA GLU A 71 -49.61 -24.42 -30.33
C GLU A 71 -48.55 -23.56 -29.62
N ARG A 72 -48.94 -22.39 -29.09
CA ARG A 72 -48.03 -21.53 -28.32
C ARG A 72 -47.60 -22.19 -27.01
N GLU A 73 -48.53 -22.72 -26.23
CA GLU A 73 -48.22 -23.41 -24.97
C GLU A 73 -47.34 -24.64 -25.24
N LEU A 74 -47.67 -25.46 -26.25
CA LEU A 74 -46.90 -26.63 -26.62
C LEU A 74 -45.47 -26.30 -27.06
N ARG A 75 -45.29 -25.24 -27.88
CA ARG A 75 -43.95 -24.74 -28.22
C ARG A 75 -43.16 -24.29 -27.00
N SER A 76 -43.84 -23.66 -26.03
CA SER A 76 -43.21 -23.25 -24.77
C SER A 76 -42.73 -24.46 -23.97
N VAL A 77 -43.55 -25.51 -23.85
CA VAL A 77 -43.18 -26.74 -23.12
C VAL A 77 -42.03 -27.47 -23.82
N CYS A 78 -42.07 -27.59 -25.15
CA CYS A 78 -40.96 -28.17 -25.91
C CYS A 78 -39.66 -27.36 -25.75
N GLY A 79 -39.75 -26.02 -25.76
CA GLY A 79 -38.61 -25.14 -25.53
C GLY A 79 -38.01 -25.29 -24.14
N ASN A 80 -38.86 -25.41 -23.11
CA ASN A 80 -38.42 -25.64 -21.73
C ASN A 80 -37.72 -27.01 -21.58
N LEU A 81 -38.23 -28.06 -22.22
CA LEU A 81 -37.60 -29.38 -22.19
C LEU A 81 -36.20 -29.38 -22.85
N VAL A 82 -36.07 -28.74 -24.03
CA VAL A 82 -34.76 -28.56 -24.69
C VAL A 82 -33.80 -27.78 -23.80
N HIS A 83 -34.29 -26.70 -23.16
CA HIS A 83 -33.48 -25.90 -22.26
C HIS A 83 -33.00 -26.72 -21.05
N LEU A 84 -33.89 -27.46 -20.39
CA LEU A 84 -33.55 -28.33 -19.27
C LEU A 84 -32.52 -29.39 -19.66
N ARG A 85 -32.73 -30.09 -20.77
CA ARG A 85 -31.80 -31.10 -21.29
C ARG A 85 -30.41 -30.53 -21.56
N ASN A 86 -30.33 -29.38 -22.24
CA ASN A 86 -29.06 -28.73 -22.54
C ASN A 86 -28.34 -28.28 -21.27
N ARG A 87 -29.08 -27.78 -20.26
CA ARG A 87 -28.50 -27.38 -18.98
C ARG A 87 -27.98 -28.58 -18.19
N MET A 88 -28.74 -29.68 -18.13
CA MET A 88 -28.32 -30.89 -17.44
C MET A 88 -27.05 -31.46 -18.07
N HIS A 89 -27.01 -31.63 -19.40
CA HIS A 89 -25.80 -32.11 -20.08
C HIS A 89 -24.61 -31.17 -19.90
N ALA A 90 -24.82 -29.85 -19.93
CA ALA A 90 -23.73 -28.91 -19.68
C ALA A 90 -23.12 -29.08 -18.28
N ILE A 91 -23.95 -29.33 -17.25
CA ILE A 91 -23.49 -29.58 -15.88
C ILE A 91 -22.81 -30.95 -15.77
N GLU A 92 -23.39 -31.99 -16.37
CA GLU A 92 -22.81 -33.35 -16.39
C GLU A 92 -21.42 -33.36 -17.06
N ASP A 93 -21.28 -32.69 -18.21
CA ASP A 93 -20.00 -32.58 -18.94
C ASP A 93 -18.98 -31.68 -18.22
N ALA A 94 -19.43 -30.56 -17.63
CA ALA A 94 -18.53 -29.59 -17.00
C ALA A 94 -17.96 -30.06 -15.66
N HIS A 95 -18.63 -31.00 -14.98
CA HIS A 95 -18.25 -31.50 -13.65
C HIS A 95 -18.08 -33.02 -13.58
N SER A 96 -18.21 -33.73 -14.70
CA SER A 96 -18.10 -35.19 -14.79
C SER A 96 -19.03 -35.94 -13.81
N ILE A 97 -20.22 -35.39 -13.59
CA ILE A 97 -21.28 -35.99 -12.77
C ILE A 97 -22.28 -36.68 -13.70
N ALA A 98 -22.70 -37.89 -13.39
CA ALA A 98 -23.70 -38.61 -14.19
C ALA A 98 -24.99 -38.80 -13.40
N ILE A 99 -26.14 -38.49 -14.03
CA ILE A 99 -27.48 -38.83 -13.52
C ILE A 99 -28.10 -39.84 -14.50
N PRO A 100 -27.89 -41.16 -14.28
CA PRO A 100 -28.28 -42.20 -15.25
C PRO A 100 -29.76 -42.17 -15.64
N GLU A 101 -30.62 -41.73 -14.74
CA GLU A 101 -32.06 -41.66 -14.92
C GLU A 101 -32.54 -40.40 -15.66
N SER A 102 -31.67 -39.41 -15.90
CA SER A 102 -32.02 -38.18 -16.62
C SER A 102 -32.51 -38.49 -18.03
N VAL A 103 -31.86 -39.44 -18.70
CA VAL A 103 -32.18 -39.87 -20.07
C VAL A 103 -33.54 -40.56 -20.15
N SER A 104 -33.86 -41.42 -19.18
CA SER A 104 -35.12 -42.19 -19.20
C SER A 104 -36.33 -41.33 -18.82
N GLU A 105 -36.19 -40.40 -17.88
CA GLU A 105 -37.27 -39.51 -17.45
C GLU A 105 -37.57 -38.43 -18.51
N ILE A 106 -36.55 -37.86 -19.15
CA ILE A 106 -36.71 -36.93 -20.28
C ILE A 106 -37.43 -37.63 -21.46
N ALA A 107 -37.08 -38.88 -21.76
CA ALA A 107 -37.70 -39.64 -22.84
C ALA A 107 -39.22 -39.87 -22.63
N VAL A 108 -39.67 -40.02 -21.37
CA VAL A 108 -41.11 -40.16 -21.03
C VAL A 108 -41.87 -38.86 -21.34
N VAL A 109 -41.27 -37.70 -21.05
CA VAL A 109 -41.86 -36.40 -21.37
C VAL A 109 -41.83 -36.14 -22.88
N GLU A 110 -40.74 -36.49 -23.58
CA GLU A 110 -40.64 -36.41 -25.04
C GLU A 110 -41.71 -37.26 -25.74
N SER A 111 -41.95 -38.49 -25.28
CA SER A 111 -43.02 -39.35 -25.79
C SER A 111 -44.40 -38.72 -25.58
N SER A 112 -44.63 -38.13 -24.40
CA SER A 112 -45.89 -37.44 -24.07
C SER A 112 -46.11 -36.19 -24.93
N LEU A 113 -45.04 -35.47 -25.29
CA LEU A 113 -45.07 -34.33 -26.22
C LEU A 113 -45.40 -34.78 -27.65
N ALA A 114 -44.81 -35.89 -28.11
CA ALA A 114 -45.09 -36.44 -29.43
C ALA A 114 -46.56 -36.85 -29.57
N GLU A 115 -47.16 -37.46 -28.54
CA GLU A 115 -48.57 -37.85 -28.52
C GLU A 115 -49.55 -36.67 -28.63
N ILE A 116 -49.16 -35.48 -28.17
CA ILE A 116 -49.99 -34.26 -28.26
C ILE A 116 -49.65 -33.37 -29.46
N GLY A 117 -48.78 -33.84 -30.36
CA GLY A 117 -48.42 -33.19 -31.62
C GLY A 117 -47.22 -32.24 -31.54
N GLY A 118 -46.38 -32.34 -30.49
CA GLY A 118 -45.13 -31.60 -30.35
C GLY A 118 -43.93 -32.50 -30.65
N GLY A 119 -43.05 -32.11 -31.55
CA GLY A 119 -41.84 -32.85 -31.90
C GLY A 119 -40.59 -32.00 -31.74
N ILE A 120 -39.53 -32.60 -31.18
CA ILE A 120 -38.21 -31.99 -31.10
C ILE A 120 -37.30 -32.77 -32.05
N ASP A 121 -36.70 -32.07 -33.02
CA ASP A 121 -35.71 -32.68 -33.91
C ASP A 121 -34.40 -32.93 -33.13
N PRO A 122 -33.92 -34.18 -33.05
CA PRO A 122 -32.75 -34.53 -32.25
C PRO A 122 -31.44 -33.90 -32.76
N ASP A 123 -31.35 -33.53 -34.04
CA ASP A 123 -30.10 -33.06 -34.64
C ASP A 123 -29.93 -31.54 -34.55
N ASN A 124 -31.03 -30.78 -34.63
CA ASN A 124 -31.01 -29.31 -34.66
C ASN A 124 -31.85 -28.66 -33.55
N GLN A 125 -32.47 -29.46 -32.67
CA GLN A 125 -33.33 -29.02 -31.57
C GLN A 125 -34.52 -28.15 -32.01
N SER A 126 -34.90 -28.21 -33.29
CA SER A 126 -36.03 -27.45 -33.80
C SER A 126 -37.36 -28.04 -33.34
N ILE A 127 -38.29 -27.16 -33.00
CA ILE A 127 -39.61 -27.54 -32.49
C ILE A 127 -40.59 -27.58 -33.66
N THR A 128 -41.15 -28.77 -33.90
CA THR A 128 -42.20 -29.02 -34.89
C THR A 128 -43.54 -29.21 -34.19
N CYS A 129 -44.62 -28.77 -34.83
CA CYS A 129 -45.97 -28.85 -34.29
C CYS A 129 -46.91 -29.43 -35.35
N ASP A 130 -47.50 -30.59 -35.07
CA ASP A 130 -48.50 -31.21 -35.93
C ASP A 130 -49.87 -30.56 -35.70
N GLN A 131 -50.30 -29.76 -36.69
CA GLN A 131 -51.56 -29.02 -36.62
C GLN A 131 -52.81 -29.91 -36.64
N GLU A 132 -52.75 -31.16 -37.12
CA GLU A 132 -53.89 -32.07 -37.11
C GLU A 132 -54.09 -32.66 -35.72
N LEU A 133 -53.00 -33.07 -35.06
CA LEU A 133 -53.02 -33.60 -33.71
C LEU A 133 -53.41 -32.52 -32.69
N ILE A 134 -52.84 -31.31 -32.79
CA ILE A 134 -53.13 -30.18 -31.87
C ILE A 134 -54.62 -29.79 -31.86
N LYS A 135 -55.34 -29.97 -32.98
CA LYS A 135 -56.78 -29.70 -33.06
C LYS A 135 -57.60 -30.71 -32.27
N SER A 136 -57.16 -31.97 -32.23
CA SER A 136 -57.85 -33.08 -31.56
C SER A 136 -57.60 -33.14 -30.04
N VAL A 137 -56.52 -32.54 -29.57
CA VAL A 137 -56.06 -32.61 -28.17
C VAL A 137 -56.69 -31.49 -27.32
N THR A 138 -56.97 -31.75 -26.04
CA THR A 138 -57.49 -30.73 -25.12
C THR A 138 -56.36 -29.83 -24.59
N LEU A 139 -56.67 -28.57 -24.25
CA LEU A 139 -55.69 -27.69 -23.59
C LEU A 139 -55.23 -28.28 -22.24
N PHE A 140 -56.09 -29.07 -21.58
CA PHE A 140 -55.78 -29.78 -20.35
C PHE A 140 -54.65 -30.80 -20.55
N ALA A 141 -54.61 -31.53 -21.68
CA ALA A 141 -53.52 -32.46 -21.96
C ALA A 141 -52.16 -31.75 -22.14
N VAL A 142 -52.14 -30.60 -22.82
CA VAL A 142 -50.92 -29.77 -22.96
C VAL A 142 -50.42 -29.30 -21.59
N ARG A 143 -51.34 -28.87 -20.72
CA ARG A 143 -51.02 -28.45 -19.34
C ARG A 143 -50.56 -29.61 -18.46
N ASN A 144 -51.15 -30.79 -18.61
CA ASN A 144 -50.74 -31.99 -17.88
C ASN A 144 -49.31 -32.43 -18.28
N THR A 145 -48.95 -32.32 -19.56
CA THR A 145 -47.57 -32.55 -20.00
C THR A 145 -46.62 -31.46 -19.50
N ALA A 146 -47.06 -30.20 -19.41
CA ALA A 146 -46.28 -29.14 -18.77
C ALA A 146 -46.03 -29.40 -17.28
N GLU A 147 -47.05 -29.85 -16.55
CA GLU A 147 -46.94 -30.24 -15.14
C GLU A 147 -46.04 -31.47 -14.96
N SER A 148 -46.10 -32.43 -15.89
CA SER A 148 -45.19 -33.58 -15.90
C SER A 148 -43.74 -33.14 -16.12
N LEU A 149 -43.48 -32.18 -17.02
CA LEU A 149 -42.15 -31.59 -17.22
C LEU A 149 -41.64 -30.90 -15.94
N GLU A 150 -42.48 -30.12 -15.26
CA GLU A 150 -42.11 -29.42 -14.01
C GLU A 150 -41.81 -30.41 -12.87
N GLN A 151 -42.55 -31.52 -12.78
CA GLN A 151 -42.27 -32.61 -11.85
C GLN A 151 -40.95 -33.32 -12.18
N THR A 152 -40.70 -33.62 -13.45
CA THR A 152 -39.42 -34.19 -13.91
C THR A 152 -38.26 -33.25 -13.62
N GLU A 153 -38.40 -31.95 -13.90
CA GLU A 153 -37.39 -30.94 -13.57
C GLU A 153 -37.06 -30.97 -12.07
N THR A 154 -38.07 -30.95 -11.20
CA THR A 154 -37.87 -31.00 -9.74
C THR A 154 -37.12 -32.25 -9.30
N GLN A 155 -37.47 -33.42 -9.85
CA GLN A 155 -36.81 -34.70 -9.53
C GLN A 155 -35.36 -34.74 -10.02
N LEU A 156 -35.09 -34.23 -11.22
CA LEU A 156 -33.73 -34.16 -11.77
C LEU A 156 -32.87 -33.19 -10.97
N VAL A 157 -33.41 -32.04 -10.55
CA VAL A 157 -32.70 -31.08 -9.69
C VAL A 157 -32.38 -31.68 -8.33
N GLU A 158 -33.31 -32.44 -7.73
CA GLU A 158 -33.07 -33.12 -6.45
C GLU A 158 -31.96 -34.18 -6.56
N ARG A 159 -31.94 -34.97 -7.63
CA ARG A 159 -30.86 -35.95 -7.85
C ARG A 159 -29.53 -35.31 -8.18
N LEU A 160 -29.53 -34.22 -8.95
CA LEU A 160 -28.33 -33.45 -9.22
C LEU A 160 -27.77 -32.86 -7.93
N TYR A 161 -28.64 -32.35 -7.06
CA TYR A 161 -28.25 -31.87 -5.73
C TYR A 161 -27.57 -32.98 -4.93
N ASP A 162 -28.20 -34.16 -4.82
CA ASP A 162 -27.62 -35.29 -4.08
C ASP A 162 -26.27 -35.74 -4.67
N ALA A 163 -26.16 -35.78 -6.00
CA ALA A 163 -24.93 -36.12 -6.70
C ALA A 163 -23.82 -35.07 -6.48
N ALA A 164 -24.18 -33.77 -6.48
CA ALA A 164 -23.26 -32.68 -6.24
C ALA A 164 -22.71 -32.69 -4.80
N ILE A 165 -23.58 -32.91 -3.80
CA ILE A 165 -23.14 -33.05 -2.40
C ILE A 165 -22.20 -34.25 -2.25
N LYS A 166 -22.58 -35.40 -2.79
CA LYS A 166 -21.74 -36.61 -2.74
C LYS A 166 -20.39 -36.41 -3.44
N HIS A 167 -20.37 -35.68 -4.56
CA HIS A 167 -19.13 -35.33 -5.26
C HIS A 167 -18.25 -34.41 -4.39
N GLY A 168 -18.84 -33.42 -3.71
CA GLY A 168 -18.13 -32.57 -2.75
C GLY A 168 -17.52 -33.35 -1.58
N GLU A 169 -18.27 -34.30 -1.01
CA GLU A 169 -17.76 -35.18 0.04
C GLU A 169 -16.60 -36.06 -0.45
N ASP A 170 -16.68 -36.62 -1.66
CA ASP A 170 -15.61 -37.42 -2.28
C ASP A 170 -14.35 -36.59 -2.52
N VAL A 171 -14.50 -35.37 -3.05
CA VAL A 171 -13.40 -34.41 -3.23
C VAL A 171 -12.75 -34.08 -1.89
N HIS A 172 -13.54 -33.79 -0.86
CA HIS A 172 -13.02 -33.50 0.48
C HIS A 172 -12.21 -34.69 1.03
N ALA A 173 -12.73 -35.92 0.92
CA ALA A 173 -12.02 -37.11 1.40
C ALA A 173 -10.69 -37.33 0.67
N LYS A 174 -10.64 -37.01 -0.63
CA LYS A 174 -9.42 -37.07 -1.44
C LYS A 174 -8.38 -36.02 -1.05
N LEU A 175 -8.80 -34.79 -0.78
CA LEU A 175 -7.89 -33.75 -0.29
C LEU A 175 -7.36 -34.12 1.09
N GLU A 176 -8.20 -34.65 1.99
CA GLU A 176 -7.73 -35.16 3.30
C GLU A 176 -6.66 -36.24 3.16
N THR A 177 -6.76 -37.08 2.13
CA THR A 177 -5.73 -38.08 1.82
C THR A 177 -4.37 -37.42 1.52
N LEU A 178 -4.34 -36.30 0.79
CA LEU A 178 -3.11 -35.53 0.54
C LEU A 178 -2.58 -34.85 1.80
N SER A 179 -3.46 -34.36 2.67
CA SER A 179 -3.08 -33.83 3.98
C SER A 179 -2.35 -34.90 4.80
N ASP A 180 -2.94 -36.10 4.89
CA ASP A 180 -2.36 -37.25 5.59
C ASP A 180 -1.04 -37.70 4.95
N ALA A 181 -0.93 -37.56 3.63
CA ALA A 181 0.31 -37.83 2.89
C ALA A 181 1.41 -36.77 3.15
N GLY A 182 1.09 -35.62 3.76
CA GLY A 182 2.05 -34.62 4.23
C GLY A 182 2.01 -33.26 3.52
N TYR A 183 1.11 -33.07 2.56
CA TYR A 183 0.94 -31.80 1.85
C TYR A 183 0.33 -30.71 2.75
N GLY A 184 0.75 -29.46 2.56
CA GLY A 184 0.33 -28.31 3.37
C GLY A 184 -1.03 -27.71 2.98
N ILE A 185 -2.11 -28.49 3.02
CA ILE A 185 -3.43 -28.03 2.52
C ILE A 185 -4.27 -27.24 3.53
N GLU A 186 -3.79 -27.06 4.76
CA GLU A 186 -4.55 -26.46 5.87
C GLU A 186 -5.07 -25.04 5.59
N SER A 187 -4.32 -24.25 4.82
CA SER A 187 -4.73 -22.90 4.39
C SER A 187 -5.98 -22.90 3.50
N HIS A 188 -6.26 -24.01 2.83
CA HIS A 188 -7.39 -24.16 1.91
C HIS A 188 -8.56 -24.91 2.57
N ARG A 189 -8.32 -25.59 3.71
CA ARG A 189 -9.38 -26.27 4.48
C ARG A 189 -10.46 -25.31 4.96
N SER A 190 -10.08 -24.08 5.37
CA SER A 190 -11.05 -23.05 5.74
C SER A 190 -11.90 -22.58 4.55
N GLU A 191 -11.32 -22.53 3.36
CA GLU A 191 -12.04 -22.13 2.15
C GLU A 191 -13.02 -23.22 1.70
N LEU A 192 -12.58 -24.48 1.73
CA LEU A 192 -13.43 -25.63 1.44
C LEU A 192 -14.57 -25.79 2.46
N ALA A 193 -14.29 -25.55 3.74
CA ALA A 193 -15.29 -25.57 4.80
C ALA A 193 -16.28 -24.39 4.74
N SER A 194 -15.92 -23.29 4.07
CA SER A 194 -16.80 -22.12 3.90
C SER A 194 -17.82 -22.25 2.77
N LEU A 195 -17.69 -23.29 1.93
CA LEU A 195 -18.65 -23.59 0.87
C LEU A 195 -20.00 -24.00 1.49
N ALA A 196 -20.97 -23.09 1.42
CA ALA A 196 -22.35 -23.40 1.80
C ALA A 196 -22.95 -24.47 0.87
N GLN A 197 -23.74 -25.38 1.45
CA GLN A 197 -24.54 -26.30 0.65
C GLN A 197 -25.53 -25.51 -0.22
N PRO A 198 -25.64 -25.84 -1.52
CA PRO A 198 -26.53 -25.11 -2.42
C PRO A 198 -28.00 -25.35 -2.05
N ALA A 199 -28.91 -24.46 -2.41
CA ALA A 199 -30.32 -24.83 -2.45
C ALA A 199 -30.59 -25.81 -3.61
N LYS A 200 -31.75 -26.49 -3.57
CA LYS A 200 -32.22 -27.37 -4.65
C LYS A 200 -32.68 -26.55 -5.87
N ASN A 201 -31.74 -25.90 -6.53
CA ASN A 201 -31.90 -25.09 -7.73
C ASN A 201 -30.66 -25.29 -8.63
N LEU A 202 -30.87 -25.47 -9.94
CA LEU A 202 -29.81 -25.63 -10.92
C LEU A 202 -28.72 -24.55 -10.85
N ASP A 203 -29.09 -23.28 -10.71
CA ASP A 203 -28.09 -22.18 -10.69
C ASP A 203 -27.18 -22.26 -9.47
N GLU A 204 -27.75 -22.55 -8.30
CA GLU A 204 -26.99 -22.67 -7.05
C GLU A 204 -26.14 -23.94 -7.01
N ILE A 205 -26.66 -25.06 -7.53
CA ILE A 205 -25.90 -26.31 -7.64
C ILE A 205 -24.72 -26.14 -8.60
N THR A 206 -24.92 -25.48 -9.75
CA THR A 206 -23.85 -25.18 -10.71
C THR A 206 -22.78 -24.29 -10.06
N TYR A 207 -23.19 -23.21 -9.40
CA TYR A 207 -22.26 -22.33 -8.68
C TYR A 207 -21.44 -23.07 -7.62
N TYR A 208 -22.08 -23.94 -6.85
CA TYR A 208 -21.40 -24.79 -5.85
C TYR A 208 -20.34 -25.68 -6.52
N LEU A 209 -20.69 -26.37 -7.60
CA LEU A 209 -19.79 -27.27 -8.33
C LEU A 209 -18.62 -26.52 -9.00
N ASP A 210 -18.88 -25.35 -9.59
CA ASP A 210 -17.85 -24.48 -10.17
C ASP A 210 -16.85 -24.03 -9.10
N ARG A 211 -17.35 -23.58 -7.94
CA ARG A 211 -16.48 -23.11 -6.86
C ARG A 211 -15.68 -24.26 -6.25
N LEU A 212 -16.31 -25.41 -6.04
CA LEU A 212 -15.65 -26.62 -5.57
C LEU A 212 -14.51 -27.03 -6.53
N LYS A 213 -14.77 -27.03 -7.84
CA LYS A 213 -13.76 -27.31 -8.87
C LYS A 213 -12.56 -26.37 -8.79
N ILE A 214 -12.81 -25.06 -8.75
CA ILE A 214 -11.73 -24.05 -8.69
C ILE A 214 -10.83 -24.30 -7.47
N ILE A 215 -11.43 -24.42 -6.28
CA ILE A 215 -10.67 -24.63 -5.04
C ILE A 215 -9.88 -25.95 -5.11
N THR A 216 -10.50 -27.02 -5.61
CA THR A 216 -9.86 -28.33 -5.70
C THR A 216 -8.67 -28.31 -6.65
N GLU A 217 -8.83 -27.71 -7.84
CA GLU A 217 -7.73 -27.59 -8.79
C GLU A 217 -6.59 -26.71 -8.24
N ASP A 218 -6.90 -25.61 -7.55
CA ASP A 218 -5.90 -24.74 -6.94
C ASP A 218 -5.12 -25.47 -5.84
N VAL A 219 -5.79 -26.26 -4.99
CA VAL A 219 -5.13 -27.11 -3.97
C VAL A 219 -4.20 -28.12 -4.63
N LEU A 220 -4.68 -28.83 -5.67
CA LEU A 220 -3.89 -29.87 -6.34
C LEU A 220 -2.67 -29.27 -7.05
N ARG A 221 -2.80 -28.10 -7.69
CA ARG A 221 -1.66 -27.37 -8.26
C ARG A 221 -0.68 -26.89 -7.19
N GLY A 222 -1.17 -26.42 -6.05
CA GLY A 222 -0.33 -26.08 -4.89
C GLY A 222 0.50 -27.28 -4.41
N CYS A 223 -0.13 -28.46 -4.33
CA CYS A 223 0.57 -29.70 -3.98
C CYS A 223 1.64 -30.08 -5.03
N VAL A 224 1.36 -29.89 -6.32
CA VAL A 224 2.36 -30.08 -7.38
C VAL A 224 3.56 -29.15 -7.20
N ASP A 225 3.33 -27.89 -6.85
CA ASP A 225 4.40 -26.93 -6.65
C ASP A 225 5.23 -27.22 -5.39
N ASP A 226 4.60 -27.68 -4.31
CA ASP A 226 5.29 -28.19 -3.12
C ASP A 226 6.17 -29.41 -3.47
N ALA A 227 5.63 -30.36 -4.24
CA ALA A 227 6.38 -31.52 -4.71
C ALA A 227 7.55 -31.12 -5.60
N LYS A 228 7.40 -30.12 -6.50
CA LYS A 228 8.49 -29.61 -7.34
C LYS A 228 9.59 -29.00 -6.49
N LYS A 229 9.24 -28.11 -5.55
CA LYS A 229 10.22 -27.51 -4.63
C LYS A 229 10.99 -28.57 -3.88
N LEU A 230 10.32 -29.62 -3.41
CA LEU A 230 10.97 -30.74 -2.74
C LEU A 230 11.85 -31.58 -3.70
N ALA A 231 11.43 -31.77 -4.94
CA ALA A 231 12.17 -32.53 -5.96
C ALA A 231 13.44 -31.83 -6.46
N GLU A 232 13.51 -30.49 -6.40
CA GLU A 232 14.70 -29.71 -6.75
C GLU A 232 15.95 -30.13 -5.95
N TYR A 233 15.74 -30.67 -4.75
CA TYR A 233 16.83 -31.11 -3.87
C TYR A 233 17.46 -32.45 -4.29
N HIS A 234 16.76 -33.29 -5.08
CA HIS A 234 17.23 -34.66 -5.28
C HIS A 234 16.97 -35.30 -6.65
N THR A 235 15.76 -35.20 -7.19
CA THR A 235 15.34 -36.01 -8.36
C THR A 235 15.09 -35.19 -9.62
N GLY A 236 14.81 -33.89 -9.50
CA GLY A 236 14.51 -33.00 -10.63
C GLY A 236 13.21 -33.28 -11.40
N ASP A 237 12.61 -34.45 -11.21
CA ASP A 237 11.36 -34.86 -11.87
C ASP A 237 10.23 -35.06 -10.84
N THR A 238 9.09 -34.44 -11.14
CA THR A 238 7.78 -34.72 -10.54
C THR A 238 6.79 -35.10 -11.62
N SER A 239 5.70 -35.78 -11.24
CA SER A 239 4.66 -36.21 -12.18
C SER A 239 3.68 -35.06 -12.51
N ALA A 240 4.13 -33.81 -12.47
CA ALA A 240 3.32 -32.60 -12.67
C ALA A 240 2.48 -32.64 -13.97
N ALA A 241 3.06 -33.14 -15.07
CA ALA A 241 2.34 -33.27 -16.34
C ALA A 241 1.21 -34.31 -16.28
N GLN A 242 1.35 -35.37 -15.47
CA GLN A 242 0.31 -36.38 -15.27
C GLN A 242 -0.82 -35.83 -14.39
N VAL A 243 -0.49 -35.04 -13.38
CA VAL A 243 -1.48 -34.33 -12.55
C VAL A 243 -2.27 -33.35 -13.41
N GLU A 244 -1.63 -32.53 -14.24
CA GLU A 244 -2.32 -31.60 -15.14
C GLU A 244 -3.20 -32.31 -16.19
N ASP A 245 -2.74 -33.44 -16.75
CA ASP A 245 -3.58 -34.25 -17.64
C ASP A 245 -4.82 -34.82 -16.92
N ALA A 246 -4.66 -35.25 -15.66
CA ALA A 246 -5.77 -35.71 -14.82
C ALA A 246 -6.74 -34.56 -14.48
N LEU A 247 -6.25 -33.37 -14.14
CA LEU A 247 -7.08 -32.18 -13.89
C LEU A 247 -7.88 -31.78 -15.13
N ASN A 248 -7.25 -31.80 -16.32
CA ASN A 248 -7.94 -31.52 -17.59
C ASN A 248 -9.08 -32.50 -17.89
N LYS A 249 -8.95 -33.74 -17.40
CA LYS A 249 -9.98 -34.79 -17.49
C LYS A 249 -10.93 -34.82 -16.29
N GLN A 250 -10.74 -33.90 -15.32
CA GLN A 250 -11.47 -33.87 -14.05
C GLN A 250 -11.36 -35.17 -13.23
N ASP A 251 -10.27 -35.90 -13.44
CA ASP A 251 -9.94 -37.11 -12.70
C ASP A 251 -9.15 -36.75 -11.43
N TYR A 252 -9.87 -36.22 -10.43
CA TYR A 252 -9.25 -35.88 -9.14
C TYR A 252 -8.68 -37.10 -8.42
N SER A 253 -9.23 -38.30 -8.65
CA SER A 253 -8.65 -39.55 -8.10
C SER A 253 -7.26 -39.79 -8.67
N GLY A 254 -7.12 -39.71 -10.00
CA GLY A 254 -5.85 -39.88 -10.67
C GLY A 254 -4.81 -38.83 -10.25
N ALA A 255 -5.24 -37.57 -10.12
CA ALA A 255 -4.39 -36.48 -9.62
C ALA A 255 -3.88 -36.74 -8.20
N VAL A 256 -4.76 -37.11 -7.27
CA VAL A 256 -4.40 -37.40 -5.87
C VAL A 256 -3.48 -38.61 -5.78
N SER A 257 -3.82 -39.74 -6.42
CA SER A 257 -2.96 -40.94 -6.38
C SER A 257 -1.57 -40.69 -6.96
N THR A 258 -1.46 -39.84 -7.99
CA THR A 258 -0.17 -39.43 -8.55
C THR A 258 0.64 -38.61 -7.54
N LEU A 259 0.01 -37.62 -6.89
CA LEU A 259 0.65 -36.79 -5.87
C LEU A 259 1.06 -37.59 -4.61
N GLU A 260 0.27 -38.58 -4.20
CA GLU A 260 0.61 -39.51 -3.12
C GLU A 260 1.86 -40.33 -3.45
N GLN A 261 1.96 -40.81 -4.69
CA GLN A 261 3.13 -41.56 -5.15
C GLN A 261 4.38 -40.66 -5.22
N ASP A 262 4.22 -39.44 -5.73
CA ASP A 262 5.30 -38.45 -5.80
C ASP A 262 5.82 -38.14 -4.39
N ILE A 263 4.93 -37.82 -3.43
CA ILE A 263 5.38 -37.49 -2.06
C ILE A 263 6.00 -38.69 -1.35
N ALA A 264 5.49 -39.92 -1.53
CA ALA A 264 6.11 -41.10 -0.94
C ALA A 264 7.53 -41.35 -1.48
N THR A 265 7.72 -41.12 -2.78
CA THR A 265 9.03 -41.22 -3.44
C THR A 265 9.98 -40.13 -2.91
N LEU A 266 9.50 -38.88 -2.86
CA LEU A 266 10.28 -37.75 -2.39
C LEU A 266 10.66 -37.89 -0.91
N LYS A 267 9.75 -38.34 -0.04
CA LYS A 267 10.07 -38.61 1.38
C LYS A 267 11.25 -39.56 1.54
N THR A 268 11.25 -40.64 0.76
CA THR A 268 12.33 -41.63 0.80
C THR A 268 13.64 -41.03 0.30
N ALA A 269 13.58 -40.22 -0.76
CA ALA A 269 14.76 -39.60 -1.36
C ALA A 269 15.36 -38.52 -0.44
N THR A 270 14.54 -37.73 0.26
CA THR A 270 14.99 -36.58 1.06
C THR A 270 15.19 -36.88 2.55
N GLU A 271 14.94 -38.12 3.01
CA GLU A 271 15.05 -38.50 4.43
C GLU A 271 16.45 -38.21 5.02
N GLU A 272 17.52 -38.64 4.34
CA GLU A 272 18.88 -38.44 4.85
C GLU A 272 19.25 -36.96 4.94
N GLU A 273 18.91 -36.18 3.91
CA GLU A 273 19.15 -34.74 3.84
C GLU A 273 18.35 -34.00 4.91
N PHE A 274 17.07 -34.35 5.08
CA PHE A 274 16.21 -33.79 6.11
C PHE A 274 16.76 -34.04 7.51
N GLN A 275 17.12 -35.29 7.84
CA GLN A 275 17.64 -35.61 9.17
C GLN A 275 18.98 -34.93 9.44
N ALA A 276 19.86 -34.88 8.44
CA ALA A 276 21.15 -34.21 8.53
C ALA A 276 20.96 -32.71 8.77
N TYR A 277 20.20 -32.03 7.90
CA TYR A 277 19.99 -30.59 8.00
C TYR A 277 19.24 -30.19 9.27
N ARG A 278 18.23 -30.97 9.67
CA ARG A 278 17.50 -30.73 10.93
C ARG A 278 18.43 -30.80 12.13
N SER A 279 19.28 -31.82 12.19
CA SER A 279 20.23 -32.01 13.29
C SER A 279 21.29 -30.89 13.30
N SER A 280 21.79 -30.49 12.13
CA SER A 280 22.69 -29.35 11.95
C SER A 280 22.05 -28.04 12.42
N LEU A 281 20.82 -27.74 12.03
CA LEU A 281 20.10 -26.53 12.41
C LEU A 281 19.78 -26.51 13.91
N VAL A 282 19.34 -27.62 14.52
CA VAL A 282 19.15 -27.70 15.98
C VAL A 282 20.48 -27.45 16.71
N SER A 283 21.56 -28.07 16.27
CA SER A 283 22.89 -27.87 16.87
C SER A 283 23.37 -26.42 16.74
N ALA A 284 23.11 -25.77 15.60
CA ALA A 284 23.45 -24.37 15.36
C ALA A 284 22.63 -23.42 16.27
N ILE A 285 21.33 -23.67 16.41
CA ILE A 285 20.46 -22.92 17.32
C ILE A 285 20.91 -23.12 18.78
N ASP A 286 21.22 -24.34 19.20
CA ASP A 286 21.70 -24.62 20.57
C ASP A 286 23.03 -23.92 20.86
N THR A 287 23.98 -23.97 19.92
CA THR A 287 25.25 -23.24 20.05
C THR A 287 25.02 -21.74 20.19
N THR A 288 24.05 -21.20 19.46
CA THR A 288 23.68 -19.79 19.49
C THR A 288 23.04 -19.39 20.82
N ILE A 289 22.12 -20.20 21.33
CA ILE A 289 21.49 -20.01 22.64
C ILE A 289 22.54 -20.08 23.75
N ASP A 290 23.43 -21.06 23.71
CA ASP A 290 24.49 -21.22 24.71
C ASP A 290 25.46 -20.02 24.70
N ALA A 291 25.81 -19.51 23.52
CA ALA A 291 26.60 -18.29 23.39
C ALA A 291 25.87 -17.11 24.05
N VAL A 292 24.61 -16.86 23.67
CA VAL A 292 23.80 -15.77 24.24
C VAL A 292 23.67 -15.89 25.76
N ASN A 293 23.38 -17.09 26.27
CA ASN A 293 23.20 -17.33 27.71
C ASN A 293 24.48 -17.18 28.52
N THR A 294 25.60 -17.71 28.01
CA THR A 294 26.91 -17.53 28.65
C THR A 294 27.23 -16.05 28.82
N PHE A 295 26.89 -15.23 27.82
CA PHE A 295 27.06 -13.79 27.87
C PHE A 295 26.07 -13.09 28.81
N ASN A 296 24.78 -13.40 28.72
CA ASN A 296 23.76 -12.81 29.58
C ASN A 296 24.07 -13.05 31.07
N VAL A 297 24.56 -14.25 31.43
CA VAL A 297 24.96 -14.57 32.82
C VAL A 297 26.20 -13.79 33.28
N ALA A 298 27.20 -13.63 32.42
CA ALA A 298 28.41 -12.87 32.76
C ALA A 298 28.10 -11.38 33.08
N ASN A 299 27.07 -10.81 32.44
CA ASN A 299 26.73 -9.38 32.58
C ASN A 299 25.71 -9.07 33.69
N VAL A 300 24.97 -10.05 34.21
CA VAL A 300 24.04 -9.86 35.36
C VAL A 300 24.79 -9.63 36.68
N ALA A 301 26.08 -9.99 36.75
CA ALA A 301 26.89 -9.82 37.95
C ALA A 301 27.30 -8.35 38.22
N ASP A 302 27.32 -7.49 37.21
CA ASP A 302 27.58 -6.05 37.37
C ASP A 302 26.26 -5.29 37.52
N ALA A 303 25.82 -5.18 38.77
CA ALA A 303 24.53 -4.64 39.24
C ALA A 303 24.28 -3.14 38.92
N THR A 304 24.28 -2.76 37.64
CA THR A 304 23.90 -1.42 37.17
C THR A 304 22.95 -1.43 35.98
N GLY A 305 22.02 -2.39 35.92
CA GLY A 305 20.69 -2.21 35.31
C GLY A 305 20.58 -1.63 33.89
N ALA A 306 21.58 -1.82 33.01
CA ALA A 306 21.58 -1.24 31.68
C ALA A 306 21.53 -2.33 30.59
N THR A 307 20.30 -2.65 30.17
CA THR A 307 19.88 -2.81 28.76
C THR A 307 20.95 -3.27 27.76
N GLY A 308 21.31 -4.56 27.80
CA GLY A 308 22.19 -5.17 26.79
C GLY A 308 21.98 -6.66 26.56
N ALA A 309 20.98 -7.28 27.20
CA ALA A 309 20.72 -8.70 27.02
C ALA A 309 20.14 -8.94 25.62
N ILE A 310 20.69 -9.92 24.91
CA ILE A 310 20.07 -10.45 23.70
C ILE A 310 18.89 -11.31 24.15
N ASP A 311 17.71 -11.03 23.61
CA ASP A 311 16.50 -11.81 23.83
C ASP A 311 16.65 -13.20 23.18
N ASP A 312 16.66 -14.25 24.00
CA ASP A 312 16.79 -15.64 23.56
C ASP A 312 15.46 -16.24 23.10
N LYS A 313 14.34 -15.56 23.34
CA LYS A 313 12.98 -16.07 23.06
C LYS A 313 12.81 -16.49 21.61
N LYS A 314 13.28 -15.68 20.65
CA LYS A 314 13.13 -15.99 19.22
C LYS A 314 13.97 -17.20 18.80
N PHE A 315 15.13 -17.43 19.43
CA PHE A 315 15.91 -18.66 19.21
C PHE A 315 15.22 -19.89 19.77
N MET A 316 14.56 -19.77 20.92
CA MET A 316 13.74 -20.85 21.48
C MET A 316 12.54 -21.16 20.59
N GLU A 317 11.86 -20.15 20.04
CA GLU A 317 10.77 -20.31 19.06
C GLU A 317 11.25 -21.03 17.79
N PHE A 318 12.43 -20.68 17.26
CA PHE A 318 13.04 -21.43 16.15
C PHE A 318 13.30 -22.89 16.51
N LYS A 319 13.90 -23.15 17.68
CA LYS A 319 14.18 -24.51 18.14
C LYS A 319 12.92 -25.35 18.26
N GLU A 320 11.88 -24.82 18.92
CA GLU A 320 10.60 -25.49 19.08
C GLU A 320 9.98 -25.85 17.73
N THR A 321 10.02 -24.91 16.77
CA THR A 321 9.49 -25.12 15.42
C THR A 321 10.27 -26.22 14.69
N VAL A 322 11.61 -26.18 14.70
CA VAL A 322 12.46 -27.20 14.05
C VAL A 322 12.28 -28.58 14.67
N VAL A 323 12.17 -28.65 16.00
CA VAL A 323 11.98 -29.91 16.71
C VAL A 323 10.61 -30.53 16.38
N ALA A 324 9.58 -29.70 16.19
CA ALA A 324 8.24 -30.14 15.82
C ALA A 324 8.15 -30.70 14.39
N LEU A 325 9.07 -30.34 13.49
CA LEU A 325 9.15 -30.94 12.16
C LEU A 325 9.79 -32.33 12.26
N LEU A 326 9.02 -33.38 11.96
CA LEU A 326 9.44 -34.78 12.12
C LEU A 326 9.54 -35.57 10.81
N SER A 327 9.18 -34.97 9.68
CA SER A 327 8.97 -35.71 8.43
C SER A 327 9.61 -35.02 7.22
N PRO A 328 10.22 -35.77 6.28
CA PRO A 328 11.05 -35.21 5.20
C PRO A 328 10.31 -34.30 4.21
N GLU A 329 9.01 -34.45 4.06
CA GLU A 329 8.17 -33.54 3.26
C GLU A 329 8.23 -32.09 3.74
N LYS A 330 8.70 -31.84 4.97
CA LYS A 330 8.87 -30.50 5.54
C LYS A 330 10.28 -29.93 5.32
N LEU A 331 11.11 -30.54 4.49
CA LEU A 331 12.47 -30.06 4.20
C LEU A 331 12.49 -28.60 3.69
N VAL A 332 11.56 -28.23 2.82
CA VAL A 332 11.45 -26.85 2.31
C VAL A 332 11.18 -25.87 3.47
N GLN A 333 10.21 -26.19 4.33
CA GLN A 333 9.89 -25.37 5.51
C GLN A 333 11.08 -25.30 6.49
N LEU A 334 11.81 -26.40 6.65
CA LEU A 334 13.00 -26.45 7.49
C LEU A 334 14.11 -25.52 6.96
N ASN A 335 14.30 -25.45 5.63
CA ASN A 335 15.22 -24.50 5.00
C ASN A 335 14.79 -23.05 5.22
N GLU A 336 13.51 -22.74 5.06
CA GLU A 336 12.97 -21.40 5.33
C GLU A 336 13.22 -20.95 6.77
N ILE A 337 13.10 -21.88 7.74
CA ILE A 337 13.43 -21.60 9.15
C ILE A 337 14.94 -21.36 9.31
N GLY A 338 15.77 -22.14 8.62
CA GLY A 338 17.22 -21.92 8.59
C GLY A 338 17.59 -20.54 8.09
N ASP A 339 17.04 -20.10 6.95
CA ASP A 339 17.26 -18.76 6.40
C ASP A 339 16.81 -17.65 7.36
N ALA A 340 15.64 -17.83 7.98
CA ALA A 340 15.11 -16.91 8.98
C ALA A 340 16.02 -16.82 10.22
N PHE A 341 16.61 -17.94 10.64
CA PHE A 341 17.59 -17.99 11.71
C PHE A 341 18.88 -17.24 11.33
N VAL A 342 19.46 -17.50 10.15
CA VAL A 342 20.67 -16.79 9.66
C VAL A 342 20.44 -15.29 9.63
N LYS A 343 19.31 -14.86 9.04
CA LYS A 343 18.94 -13.45 8.97
C LYS A 343 18.82 -12.82 10.36
N HIS A 344 18.21 -13.53 11.31
CA HIS A 344 18.05 -13.02 12.66
C HIS A 344 19.40 -12.87 13.40
N CYS A 345 20.33 -13.81 13.22
CA CYS A 345 21.69 -13.69 13.73
C CYS A 345 22.39 -12.45 13.16
N GLN A 346 22.29 -12.20 11.85
CA GLN A 346 22.92 -11.04 11.21
C GLN A 346 22.32 -9.72 11.74
N GLU A 347 20.99 -9.64 11.87
CA GLU A 347 20.29 -8.46 12.41
C GLU A 347 20.72 -8.09 13.84
N ILE A 348 21.13 -9.08 14.65
CA ILE A 348 21.65 -8.82 15.99
C ILE A 348 23.07 -8.27 15.91
N VAL A 349 23.94 -8.88 15.10
CA VAL A 349 25.33 -8.44 14.90
C VAL A 349 25.37 -7.02 14.35
N ASP A 350 24.59 -6.72 13.32
CA ASP A 350 24.52 -5.39 12.69
C ASP A 350 24.07 -4.32 13.70
N ARG A 351 23.09 -4.65 14.53
CA ARG A 351 22.59 -3.73 15.57
C ARG A 351 23.65 -3.45 16.63
N MET A 352 24.36 -4.48 17.07
CA MET A 352 25.45 -4.34 18.04
C MET A 352 26.59 -3.50 17.47
N HIS A 353 26.97 -3.76 16.22
CA HIS A 353 28.03 -3.00 15.54
C HIS A 353 27.65 -1.53 15.34
N ALA A 354 26.41 -1.26 14.91
CA ALA A 354 25.90 0.11 14.77
C ALA A 354 25.86 0.86 16.11
N GLU A 355 25.42 0.18 17.18
CA GLU A 355 25.42 0.77 18.52
C GLU A 355 26.84 1.07 19.03
N LEU A 356 27.80 0.20 18.71
CA LEU A 356 29.20 0.40 19.07
C LEU A 356 29.74 1.67 18.40
N SER A 357 29.58 1.77 17.08
CA SER A 357 30.01 2.94 16.29
C SER A 357 29.37 4.24 16.79
N ASP A 358 28.06 4.25 17.06
CA ASP A 358 27.37 5.43 17.61
C ASP A 358 27.91 5.80 19.00
N THR A 359 28.10 4.82 19.88
CA THR A 359 28.60 5.06 21.23
C THR A 359 30.04 5.57 21.22
N GLU A 360 30.94 4.96 20.42
CA GLU A 360 32.32 5.42 20.27
C GLU A 360 32.38 6.84 19.68
N THR A 361 31.54 7.15 18.68
CA THR A 361 31.42 8.49 18.12
C THR A 361 31.04 9.52 19.18
N GLN A 362 30.03 9.21 20.01
CA GLN A 362 29.61 10.11 21.08
C GLN A 362 30.66 10.23 22.20
N ILE A 363 31.44 9.17 22.48
CA ILE A 363 32.57 9.25 23.44
C ILE A 363 33.67 10.17 22.92
N LYS A 364 34.00 10.09 21.61
CA LYS A 364 35.02 10.93 20.97
C LYS A 364 34.69 12.42 21.11
N GLU A 365 33.41 12.81 21.12
CA GLU A 365 32.98 14.21 21.32
C GLU A 365 33.42 14.79 22.68
N PHE A 366 33.64 13.95 23.71
CA PHE A 366 34.09 14.39 25.02
C PHE A 366 35.60 14.65 25.12
N MET A 367 36.41 14.35 24.09
CA MET A 367 37.88 14.51 24.10
C MET A 367 38.58 13.82 25.29
N VAL A 368 38.24 12.55 25.50
CA VAL A 368 38.69 11.76 26.65
C VAL A 368 40.19 11.42 26.65
N PRO A 369 40.79 11.28 27.84
CA PRO A 369 42.19 10.86 27.96
C PRO A 369 42.38 9.35 27.73
N ASP A 370 43.50 8.98 27.10
CA ASP A 370 43.90 7.60 26.79
C ASP A 370 43.95 6.64 27.98
N TYR A 371 44.10 7.15 29.22
CA TYR A 371 44.09 6.30 30.42
C TYR A 371 42.68 5.87 30.82
N PHE A 372 41.66 6.60 30.39
CA PHE A 372 40.26 6.40 30.78
C PHE A 372 39.53 5.53 29.75
N TRP A 373 39.67 5.87 28.48
CA TRP A 373 39.02 5.16 27.38
C TRP A 373 39.94 5.09 26.16
N LYS A 374 39.81 4.01 25.40
CA LYS A 374 40.47 3.80 24.12
C LYS A 374 39.49 3.17 23.15
N GLU A 375 39.54 3.63 21.91
CA GLU A 375 38.78 3.07 20.80
C GLU A 375 39.05 1.57 20.64
N SER A 376 37.99 0.81 20.40
CA SER A 376 38.04 -0.65 20.25
C SER A 376 38.69 -1.08 18.93
N GLY A 377 38.60 -0.22 17.90
CA GLY A 377 39.01 -0.52 16.52
C GLY A 377 38.06 -1.49 15.80
N LEU A 378 36.88 -1.76 16.36
CA LEU A 378 35.87 -2.64 15.78
C LEU A 378 34.86 -1.89 14.91
N GLU A 379 34.73 -0.57 15.07
CA GLU A 379 33.88 0.30 14.23
C GLU A 379 34.18 0.10 12.73
N GLU A 380 35.45 0.00 12.33
CA GLU A 380 35.86 -0.13 10.92
C GLU A 380 35.78 -1.57 10.38
N LYS A 381 35.44 -2.55 11.23
CA LYS A 381 35.42 -3.97 10.84
C LYS A 381 34.09 -4.33 10.19
N GLU A 382 34.15 -5.00 9.04
CA GLU A 382 32.96 -5.58 8.40
C GLU A 382 32.58 -6.91 9.04
N TYR A 383 31.32 -7.01 9.48
CA TYR A 383 30.76 -8.21 10.11
C TYR A 383 29.78 -8.90 9.16
N ALA A 384 30.15 -10.06 8.64
CA ALA A 384 29.28 -10.90 7.82
C ALA A 384 29.36 -12.35 8.29
N LEU A 385 28.21 -12.98 8.51
CA LEU A 385 28.14 -14.39 8.90
C LEU A 385 28.64 -15.31 7.77
N ASP A 386 29.36 -16.36 8.13
CA ASP A 386 29.70 -17.45 7.21
C ASP A 386 28.45 -18.31 6.97
N THR A 387 27.88 -18.19 5.77
CA THR A 387 26.66 -18.90 5.35
C THR A 387 26.93 -20.18 4.55
N GLU A 388 28.19 -20.64 4.46
CA GLU A 388 28.50 -21.89 3.74
C GLU A 388 27.78 -23.11 4.34
N LYS A 389 27.65 -23.13 5.67
CA LYS A 389 26.93 -24.15 6.44
C LYS A 389 26.24 -23.53 7.63
N ILE A 390 25.11 -24.10 8.02
CA ILE A 390 24.32 -23.58 9.14
C ILE A 390 25.09 -23.62 10.48
N GLU A 391 25.99 -24.59 10.67
CA GLU A 391 26.86 -24.63 11.85
C GLU A 391 27.94 -23.55 11.81
N SER A 392 28.45 -23.20 10.62
CA SER A 392 29.39 -22.08 10.45
C SER A 392 28.75 -20.75 10.82
N VAL A 393 27.45 -20.58 10.57
CA VAL A 393 26.69 -19.40 10.98
C VAL A 393 26.72 -19.25 12.49
N ALA A 394 26.39 -20.32 13.24
CA ALA A 394 26.39 -20.28 14.70
C ALA A 394 27.78 -20.00 15.29
N ALA A 395 28.82 -20.62 14.74
CA ALA A 395 30.21 -20.38 15.17
C ALA A 395 30.66 -18.93 14.89
N SER A 396 30.34 -18.41 13.70
CA SER A 396 30.64 -17.03 13.32
C SER A 396 29.90 -16.05 14.22
N PHE A 397 28.59 -16.25 14.43
CA PHE A 397 27.77 -15.43 15.30
C PHE A 397 28.31 -15.40 16.73
N ALA A 398 28.62 -16.56 17.31
CA ALA A 398 29.21 -16.65 18.64
C ALA A 398 30.55 -15.89 18.72
N SER A 399 31.40 -16.01 17.69
CA SER A 399 32.67 -15.29 17.64
C SER A 399 32.48 -13.77 17.57
N MET A 400 31.52 -13.29 16.77
CA MET A 400 31.25 -11.87 16.60
C MET A 400 30.68 -11.25 17.88
N ILE A 401 29.76 -11.95 18.55
CA ILE A 401 29.27 -11.52 19.86
C ILE A 401 30.37 -11.50 20.91
N CYS A 402 31.27 -12.50 20.90
CA CYS A 402 32.42 -12.52 21.80
C CYS A 402 33.32 -11.29 21.66
N GLU A 403 33.37 -10.68 20.48
CA GLU A 403 34.19 -9.52 20.18
C GLU A 403 33.45 -8.20 20.41
N LEU A 404 32.24 -8.06 19.87
CA LEU A 404 31.45 -6.83 19.92
C LEU A 404 30.91 -6.51 21.32
N MET A 405 30.47 -7.52 22.06
CA MET A 405 29.76 -7.29 23.32
C MET A 405 30.64 -6.72 24.44
N PRO A 406 31.87 -7.22 24.67
CA PRO A 406 32.77 -6.63 25.66
C PRO A 406 33.13 -5.17 25.33
N ALA A 407 33.32 -4.85 24.04
CA ALA A 407 33.57 -3.49 23.59
C ALA A 407 32.38 -2.57 23.88
N LEU A 408 31.17 -2.98 23.47
CA LEU A 408 29.93 -2.26 23.77
C LEU A 408 29.74 -2.02 25.28
N HIS A 409 30.05 -3.01 26.12
CA HIS A 409 29.95 -2.85 27.56
C HIS A 409 30.93 -1.81 28.10
N ALA A 410 32.19 -1.85 27.66
CA ALA A 410 33.20 -0.87 28.04
C ALA A 410 32.80 0.54 27.60
N ASP A 411 32.30 0.69 26.37
CA ASP A 411 31.91 1.98 25.80
C ASP A 411 30.67 2.54 26.48
N ARG A 412 29.61 1.74 26.68
CA ARG A 412 28.43 2.19 27.44
C ARG A 412 28.80 2.64 28.84
N LYS A 413 29.73 1.93 29.51
CA LYS A 413 30.22 2.33 30.84
C LYS A 413 30.97 3.65 30.78
N ALA A 414 31.90 3.79 29.85
CA ALA A 414 32.68 5.02 29.67
C ALA A 414 31.76 6.20 29.34
N TYR A 415 30.87 6.05 28.36
CA TYR A 415 29.88 7.05 27.97
C TYR A 415 29.00 7.48 29.16
N LYS A 416 28.49 6.54 29.95
CA LYS A 416 27.68 6.85 31.14
C LYS A 416 28.45 7.66 32.18
N ILE A 417 29.72 7.33 32.43
CA ILE A 417 30.58 8.08 33.35
C ILE A 417 30.84 9.49 32.81
N LEU A 418 31.21 9.62 31.52
CA LEU A 418 31.50 10.91 30.89
C LEU A 418 30.28 11.83 30.85
N ASN A 419 29.14 11.29 30.43
CA ASN A 419 27.90 12.04 30.41
C ASN A 419 27.51 12.50 31.83
N SER A 420 27.65 11.63 32.83
CA SER A 420 27.40 12.00 34.24
C SER A 420 28.39 13.04 34.77
N TYR A 421 29.67 12.95 34.36
CA TYR A 421 30.73 13.88 34.72
C TYR A 421 30.36 15.29 34.25
N HIS A 422 30.16 15.46 32.94
CA HIS A 422 29.88 16.76 32.32
C HIS A 422 28.51 17.34 32.71
N GLN A 423 27.50 16.50 32.94
CA GLN A 423 26.18 16.99 33.32
C GLN A 423 26.06 17.38 34.79
N THR A 424 26.69 16.63 35.70
CA THR A 424 26.36 16.73 37.15
C THR A 424 27.57 16.73 38.07
N VAL A 425 28.51 15.79 37.91
CA VAL A 425 29.54 15.54 38.93
C VAL A 425 30.62 16.63 38.94
N GLU A 426 30.98 17.18 37.76
CA GLU A 426 31.95 18.27 37.65
C GLU A 426 31.58 19.47 38.54
N ARG A 427 30.29 19.85 38.59
CA ARG A 427 29.80 20.95 39.44
C ARG A 427 29.97 20.65 40.93
N GLN A 428 29.79 19.38 41.33
CA GLN A 428 29.95 18.97 42.73
C GLN A 428 31.42 19.06 43.17
N ILE A 429 32.34 18.60 42.32
CA ILE A 429 33.78 18.68 42.57
C ILE A 429 34.21 20.14 42.68
N LYS A 430 33.82 20.98 41.71
CA LYS A 430 34.15 22.41 41.71
C LYS A 430 33.66 23.11 42.98
N LYS A 431 32.40 22.88 43.39
CA LYS A 431 31.85 23.47 44.62
C LYS A 431 32.63 23.06 45.87
N GLY A 432 33.07 21.81 45.94
CA GLY A 432 33.92 21.31 47.02
C GLY A 432 35.30 21.97 47.04
N LEU A 433 35.94 22.14 45.87
CA LEU A 433 37.24 22.82 45.75
C LEU A 433 37.16 24.30 46.15
N VAL A 434 36.11 25.02 45.73
CA VAL A 434 35.91 26.43 46.13
C VAL A 434 35.71 26.56 47.64
N SER A 435 34.94 25.65 48.24
CA SER A 435 34.59 25.73 49.67
C SER A 435 35.75 25.35 50.58
N ASN A 436 36.50 24.30 50.22
CA ASN A 436 37.42 23.63 51.14
C ASN A 436 38.88 23.61 50.62
N GLY A 437 39.15 24.06 49.40
CA GLY A 437 40.46 23.98 48.76
C GLY A 437 40.90 22.56 48.34
N SER A 438 40.12 21.54 48.72
CA SER A 438 40.37 20.13 48.39
C SER A 438 39.08 19.30 48.42
N VAL A 439 39.01 18.26 47.59
CA VAL A 439 37.90 17.30 47.53
C VAL A 439 38.43 15.85 47.61
N PRO A 440 38.22 15.14 48.72
CA PRO A 440 38.53 13.72 48.82
C PRO A 440 37.48 12.86 48.09
N GLU A 441 37.86 11.67 47.65
CA GLU A 441 36.94 10.70 47.01
C GLU A 441 35.68 10.42 47.82
N ALA A 442 35.80 10.36 49.15
CA ALA A 442 34.70 10.04 50.06
C ALA A 442 33.58 11.10 50.08
N ASP A 443 33.87 12.32 49.62
CA ASP A 443 32.90 13.41 49.56
C ASP A 443 32.01 13.32 48.30
N LEU A 444 32.44 12.55 47.29
CA LEU A 444 31.65 12.31 46.08
C LEU A 444 30.73 11.10 46.27
N LYS A 445 29.42 11.34 46.29
CA LYS A 445 28.39 10.30 46.40
C LYS A 445 28.08 9.65 45.04
N VAL A 446 29.12 9.11 44.40
CA VAL A 446 29.03 8.46 43.08
C VAL A 446 29.77 7.13 43.10
N ALA A 447 29.41 6.22 42.18
CA ALA A 447 30.23 5.04 41.92
C ALA A 447 31.54 5.46 41.25
N HIS A 448 32.67 4.81 41.55
CA HIS A 448 33.98 5.12 40.97
C HIS A 448 34.44 6.60 41.13
N PRO A 449 34.45 7.17 42.35
CA PRO A 449 34.79 8.59 42.58
C PRO A 449 36.20 8.96 42.10
N GLU A 450 37.12 8.00 42.10
CA GLU A 450 38.49 8.12 41.57
C GLU A 450 38.53 8.51 40.09
N ASP A 451 37.65 7.95 39.26
CA ASP A 451 37.59 8.24 37.82
C ASP A 451 37.12 9.67 37.58
N PHE A 452 36.10 10.12 38.31
CA PHE A 452 35.60 11.49 38.22
C PHE A 452 36.62 12.54 38.66
N LEU A 453 37.38 12.31 39.73
CA LEU A 453 38.42 13.24 40.18
C LEU A 453 39.61 13.29 39.22
N ARG A 454 40.01 12.16 38.63
CA ARG A 454 41.06 12.12 37.59
C ARG A 454 40.62 12.82 36.31
N LEU A 455 39.37 12.63 35.88
CA LEU A 455 38.81 13.39 34.76
C LEU A 455 38.84 14.89 35.04
N TYR A 456 38.55 15.31 36.27
CA TYR A 456 38.67 16.72 36.67
C TYR A 456 40.10 17.24 36.55
N ASP A 457 41.08 16.54 37.12
CA ASP A 457 42.51 16.85 37.00
C ASP A 457 42.97 16.97 35.53
N TYR A 458 42.45 16.11 34.65
CA TYR A 458 42.75 16.16 33.22
C TYR A 458 42.16 17.39 32.52
N TYR A 459 40.88 17.73 32.78
CA TYR A 459 40.22 18.85 32.11
C TYR A 459 40.56 20.22 32.73
N HIS A 460 40.99 20.26 33.99
CA HIS A 460 41.19 21.49 34.78
C HIS A 460 42.63 21.60 35.30
N PRO A 461 43.51 22.36 34.62
CA PRO A 461 44.94 22.46 34.96
C PRO A 461 45.20 23.23 36.27
N ASP A 462 44.19 23.84 36.87
CA ASP A 462 44.23 24.53 38.16
C ASP A 462 43.96 23.61 39.36
N ALA A 463 43.66 22.32 39.10
CA ALA A 463 43.57 21.29 40.12
C ALA A 463 44.65 20.22 39.88
N SER A 464 45.00 19.50 40.94
CA SER A 464 45.89 18.33 40.88
C SER A 464 45.36 17.21 41.76
N TYR A 465 45.18 16.02 41.17
CA TYR A 465 44.72 14.85 41.90
C TYR A 465 45.92 14.04 42.42
N SER A 466 46.03 13.92 43.74
CA SER A 466 47.06 13.09 44.39
C SER A 466 46.56 12.51 45.70
N ASN A 467 47.04 11.31 46.08
CA ASN A 467 46.66 10.66 47.35
C ASN A 467 45.14 10.58 47.59
N ARG A 468 44.35 10.22 46.56
CA ARG A 468 42.87 10.11 46.62
C ARG A 468 42.13 11.41 46.97
N THR A 469 42.80 12.54 46.78
CA THR A 469 42.25 13.87 47.05
C THR A 469 42.63 14.80 45.91
N LEU A 470 41.66 15.56 45.42
CA LEU A 470 41.88 16.62 44.45
C LEU A 470 42.18 17.91 45.21
N HIS A 471 43.27 18.59 44.87
CA HIS A 471 43.68 19.85 45.49
C HIS A 471 43.76 20.95 44.44
N LEU A 472 43.51 22.20 44.85
CA LEU A 472 43.87 23.35 43.99
C LEU A 472 45.40 23.47 43.89
N ALA A 473 45.89 23.78 42.69
CA ALA A 473 47.31 24.01 42.45
C ALA A 473 47.84 25.21 43.25
N GLU A 474 49.12 25.16 43.65
CA GLU A 474 49.72 26.15 44.54
C GLU A 474 49.72 27.56 43.88
N GLY A 475 49.01 28.51 44.49
CA GLY A 475 48.83 29.87 43.96
C GLY A 475 47.62 30.06 43.03
N ALA A 476 46.92 28.99 42.66
CA ALA A 476 45.64 29.09 41.96
C ALA A 476 44.57 29.63 42.93
N LYS A 477 43.96 30.76 42.56
CA LYS A 477 42.67 31.17 43.12
C LYS A 477 41.62 30.82 42.09
N MET A 478 40.69 29.93 42.42
CA MET A 478 39.43 29.88 41.70
C MET A 478 38.71 31.20 41.98
N ILE A 479 38.88 32.16 41.07
CA ILE A 479 38.08 33.37 41.05
C ILE A 479 36.80 32.96 40.32
N GLU A 480 35.67 33.01 41.02
CA GLU A 480 34.36 32.96 40.35
C GLU A 480 34.24 34.23 39.51
N ASN A 481 34.53 34.11 38.22
CA ASN A 481 34.21 35.12 37.23
C ASN A 481 33.01 34.61 36.43
N PRO A 482 31.78 34.70 37.00
CA PRO A 482 30.59 34.31 36.28
C PRO A 482 30.44 35.20 35.05
N LEU A 483 30.35 34.57 33.89
CA LEU A 483 29.98 35.22 32.64
C LEU A 483 28.48 35.05 32.44
N THR A 484 27.73 36.15 32.46
CA THR A 484 26.32 36.13 32.05
C THR A 484 26.22 36.47 30.56
N ILE A 485 25.64 35.57 29.78
CA ILE A 485 25.30 35.81 28.37
C ILE A 485 23.81 36.04 28.28
N THR A 486 23.39 37.18 27.72
CA THR A 486 21.99 37.51 27.48
C THR A 486 21.71 37.55 25.99
N VAL A 487 20.65 36.88 25.54
CA VAL A 487 20.29 36.76 24.12
C VAL A 487 18.93 37.43 23.89
N THR A 488 18.91 38.41 22.98
CA THR A 488 17.72 39.24 22.67
C THR A 488 17.45 39.31 21.17
N GLY A 489 16.20 39.50 20.78
CA GLY A 489 15.81 39.70 19.37
C GLY A 489 16.10 41.12 18.88
N ALA A 490 16.53 41.28 17.62
CA ALA A 490 16.87 42.56 17.01
C ALA A 490 15.67 43.37 16.47
N ASP A 491 14.50 42.74 16.28
CA ASP A 491 13.43 43.25 15.40
C ASP A 491 12.31 44.03 16.08
N LEU A 492 12.46 44.48 17.32
CA LEU A 492 11.44 45.26 18.03
C LEU A 492 12.04 46.56 18.56
N ASP A 493 11.44 47.68 18.16
CA ASP A 493 11.94 49.04 18.38
C ASP A 493 12.37 49.31 19.83
N ALA A 494 13.47 50.03 19.97
CA ALA A 494 14.21 50.33 21.20
C ALA A 494 13.49 51.28 22.19
N GLU A 495 12.15 51.40 22.12
CA GLU A 495 11.35 52.27 23.00
C GLU A 495 10.58 51.53 24.10
N ALA A 496 10.69 50.19 24.18
CA ALA A 496 10.21 49.46 25.35
C ALA A 496 11.21 49.64 26.52
N GLU A 497 10.73 50.24 27.61
CA GLU A 497 11.46 50.48 28.85
C GLU A 497 12.23 49.23 29.32
N ALA A 498 13.42 49.46 29.87
CA ALA A 498 14.42 48.45 30.25
C ALA A 498 14.02 47.46 31.37
N ASP A 499 12.72 47.27 31.65
CA ASP A 499 12.21 46.53 32.80
C ASP A 499 11.22 45.39 32.44
N THR A 500 10.98 45.11 31.14
CA THR A 500 10.18 43.94 30.73
C THR A 500 11.04 42.88 30.03
N CYS A 501 11.06 41.66 30.58
CA CYS A 501 11.68 40.46 29.99
C CYS A 501 10.99 39.95 28.70
N GLU A 502 10.26 40.81 27.98
CA GLU A 502 9.47 40.42 26.79
C GLU A 502 10.33 40.18 25.54
N ASN A 503 11.57 40.68 25.50
CA ASN A 503 12.47 40.57 24.34
C ASN A 503 13.55 39.48 24.46
N ALA A 504 13.47 38.66 25.50
CA ALA A 504 14.40 37.59 25.82
C ALA A 504 14.17 36.34 24.96
N ILE A 505 15.21 35.84 24.30
CA ILE A 505 15.13 34.59 23.52
C ILE A 505 15.39 33.41 24.45
N ARG A 506 14.34 32.64 24.73
CA ARG A 506 14.40 31.40 25.52
C ARG A 506 14.99 30.26 24.71
N ASP A 507 15.61 29.32 25.40
CA ASP A 507 16.13 28.08 24.83
C ASP A 507 17.17 28.28 23.70
N ALA A 508 17.84 29.44 23.66
CA ALA A 508 18.93 29.69 22.72
C ALA A 508 20.15 28.82 23.09
N LYS A 509 20.65 28.05 22.13
CA LYS A 509 21.83 27.20 22.26
C LYS A 509 23.09 28.04 22.10
N ILE A 510 23.86 28.14 23.17
CA ILE A 510 25.14 28.84 23.21
C ILE A 510 26.26 27.81 23.21
N THR A 511 27.23 27.99 22.31
CA THR A 511 28.43 27.17 22.20
C THR A 511 29.67 28.05 22.30
N ILE A 512 30.57 27.73 23.22
CA ILE A 512 31.83 28.46 23.43
C ILE A 512 33.00 27.52 23.15
N VAL A 513 33.86 27.87 22.19
CA VAL A 513 35.01 27.06 21.77
C VAL A 513 36.30 27.86 22.02
N ARG A 514 37.31 27.28 22.66
CA ARG A 514 38.58 27.99 22.90
C ARG A 514 39.42 28.07 21.61
N GLY A 515 39.86 29.27 21.24
CA GLY A 515 40.52 29.53 19.94
C GLY A 515 41.96 29.03 19.78
N SER A 516 42.64 28.59 20.85
CA SER A 516 43.97 27.99 20.78
C SER A 516 44.28 27.14 22.03
N GLY A 517 44.73 25.89 21.83
CA GLY A 517 45.01 24.90 22.88
C GLY A 517 43.98 23.78 22.94
N ILE A 518 44.20 22.77 23.79
CA ILE A 518 43.21 21.72 24.12
C ILE A 518 41.91 22.43 24.55
N GLY A 519 40.90 22.39 23.69
CA GLY A 519 39.77 23.31 23.74
C GLY A 519 38.54 22.66 24.33
N VAL A 520 38.14 23.09 25.54
CA VAL A 520 36.83 22.78 26.10
C VAL A 520 35.77 23.47 25.24
N THR A 521 34.86 22.68 24.68
CA THR A 521 33.63 23.19 24.03
C THR A 521 32.52 23.16 25.07
N LEU A 522 32.00 24.33 25.44
CA LEU A 522 30.90 24.44 26.40
C LEU A 522 29.59 24.66 25.65
N HIS A 523 28.61 23.79 25.88
CA HIS A 523 27.24 23.96 25.41
C HIS A 523 26.33 24.38 26.57
N GLN A 524 25.56 25.45 26.36
CA GLN A 524 24.64 26.01 27.33
C GLN A 524 23.34 26.41 26.64
N ILE A 525 22.26 26.49 27.41
CA ILE A 525 20.93 26.88 26.91
C ILE A 525 20.43 28.05 27.77
N THR A 526 19.86 29.09 27.15
CA THR A 526 19.32 30.24 27.89
C THR A 526 18.07 29.87 28.68
N GLY A 527 17.92 30.44 29.87
CA GLY A 527 16.76 30.28 30.73
C GLY A 527 15.54 31.10 30.26
N GLY A 528 14.50 31.12 31.09
CA GLY A 528 13.22 31.79 30.78
C GLY A 528 13.31 33.32 30.63
N ASP A 529 14.41 33.92 31.07
CA ASP A 529 14.75 35.34 30.93
C ASP A 529 15.74 35.61 29.78
N GLY A 530 16.03 34.59 28.95
CA GLY A 530 16.94 34.69 27.81
C GLY A 530 18.41 34.85 28.20
N SER A 531 18.76 34.54 29.45
CA SER A 531 20.13 34.59 29.94
C SER A 531 20.66 33.23 30.36
N VAL A 532 21.99 33.07 30.32
CA VAL A 532 22.68 31.95 30.97
C VAL A 532 23.92 32.47 31.68
N THR A 533 24.17 31.97 32.88
CA THR A 533 25.35 32.32 33.67
C THR A 533 26.31 31.15 33.68
N ILE A 534 27.52 31.38 33.17
CA ILE A 534 28.63 30.43 33.17
C ILE A 534 29.57 30.83 34.29
N GLU A 535 29.54 30.09 35.40
CA GLU A 535 30.21 30.51 36.64
C GLU A 535 31.74 30.67 36.53
N ASN A 536 32.40 30.02 35.58
CA ASN A 536 33.82 30.24 35.32
C ASN A 536 34.22 29.73 33.92
N PRO A 537 34.12 30.55 32.86
CA PRO A 537 34.43 30.12 31.51
C PRO A 537 35.95 29.99 31.23
N GLY A 538 36.81 30.41 32.18
CA GLY A 538 38.26 30.48 32.02
C GLY A 538 38.74 31.72 31.27
N ASP A 539 40.06 31.97 31.30
CA ASP A 539 40.67 33.11 30.62
C ASP A 539 41.11 32.75 29.19
N GLY A 540 40.91 33.69 28.25
CA GLY A 540 41.40 33.55 26.88
C GLY A 540 40.46 34.07 25.80
N LYS A 541 40.79 33.76 24.55
CA LYS A 541 39.95 34.05 23.39
C LYS A 541 39.11 32.83 23.06
N TYR A 542 37.81 33.04 22.93
CA TYR A 542 36.84 32.01 22.61
C TYR A 542 36.03 32.41 21.38
N GLN A 543 35.68 31.43 20.56
CA GLN A 543 34.64 31.55 19.57
C GLN A 543 33.30 31.30 20.25
N LEU A 544 32.40 32.27 20.16
CA LEU A 544 31.03 32.19 20.65
C LEU A 544 30.11 31.96 19.46
N ILE A 545 29.32 30.90 19.54
CA ILE A 545 28.27 30.57 18.58
C ILE A 545 26.96 30.57 19.35
N VAL A 546 25.98 31.36 18.90
CA VAL A 546 24.64 31.38 19.48
C VAL A 546 23.64 31.01 18.39
N ASP A 547 22.82 30.01 18.67
CA ASP A 547 21.81 29.49 17.78
C ASP A 547 20.46 29.48 18.49
N ALA A 548 19.38 29.83 17.80
CA ALA A 548 18.04 29.86 18.37
C ALA A 548 17.00 29.67 17.27
N ASP A 549 15.93 28.93 17.58
CA ASP A 549 14.85 28.68 16.65
C ASP A 549 14.25 29.99 16.13
N GLN A 550 14.10 30.09 14.81
CA GLN A 550 13.60 31.27 14.09
C GLN A 550 14.56 32.47 14.04
N TYR A 551 15.83 32.32 14.45
CA TYR A 551 16.84 33.38 14.40
C TYR A 551 18.11 32.97 13.64
N ARG A 552 18.81 33.95 13.05
CA ARG A 552 20.10 33.73 12.41
C ARG A 552 21.15 33.39 13.45
N ARG A 553 21.87 32.31 13.20
CA ARG A 553 23.04 31.91 13.98
C ARG A 553 24.05 33.05 14.06
N HIS A 554 24.39 33.45 15.27
CA HIS A 554 25.44 34.43 15.54
C HIS A 554 26.77 33.74 15.78
N GLU A 555 27.83 34.19 15.12
CA GLU A 555 29.19 33.75 15.38
C GLU A 555 30.09 34.96 15.67
N GLY A 556 30.78 34.91 16.80
CA GLY A 556 31.65 35.98 17.27
C GLY A 556 32.89 35.45 17.97
N THR A 557 33.84 36.35 18.24
CA THR A 557 35.00 36.05 19.09
C THR A 557 34.88 36.88 20.36
N ILE A 558 34.93 36.23 21.52
CA ILE A 558 34.86 36.86 22.84
C ILE A 558 36.22 36.70 23.54
N VAL A 559 36.58 37.68 24.36
CA VAL A 559 37.81 37.67 25.16
C VAL A 559 37.40 37.70 26.62
N LEU A 560 37.83 36.71 27.39
CA LEU A 560 37.56 36.57 28.81
C LEU A 560 38.81 36.91 29.64
N PRO A 561 38.64 37.49 30.85
CA PRO A 561 37.39 37.59 31.61
C PRO A 561 36.46 38.73 31.15
N ALA A 562 35.15 38.46 31.13
CA ALA A 562 34.08 39.43 30.91
C ALA A 562 32.91 39.10 31.85
N GLU A 563 32.29 40.12 32.45
CA GLU A 563 31.17 39.93 33.39
C GLU A 563 29.86 39.66 32.65
N ARG A 564 29.63 40.33 31.51
CA ARG A 564 28.39 40.23 30.73
C ARG A 564 28.62 40.35 29.24
N ILE A 565 27.91 39.54 28.45
CA ILE A 565 27.88 39.59 26.99
C ILE A 565 26.42 39.64 26.54
N ASP A 566 26.04 40.71 25.84
CA ASP A 566 24.71 40.85 25.25
C ASP A 566 24.77 40.53 23.75
N ILE A 567 24.03 39.51 23.32
CA ILE A 567 23.92 39.09 21.92
C ILE A 567 22.55 39.46 21.39
N LYS A 568 22.53 40.14 20.25
CA LYS A 568 21.32 40.43 19.49
C LYS A 568 21.24 39.48 18.29
N LEU A 569 20.15 38.72 18.21
CA LEU A 569 19.88 37.83 17.08
C LEU A 569 18.84 38.46 16.15
N GLU A 570 19.14 38.45 14.85
CA GLU A 570 18.19 38.82 13.79
C GLU A 570 17.25 37.63 13.52
N ARG A 571 15.94 37.85 13.34
CA ARG A 571 15.07 36.74 12.92
C ARG A 571 15.44 36.23 11.54
N LEU A 572 15.25 34.93 11.33
CA LEU A 572 15.30 34.32 10.02
C LEU A 572 14.19 34.94 9.17
N GLY A 573 14.58 35.58 8.06
CA GLY A 573 13.59 36.02 7.08
C GLY A 573 12.88 34.81 6.44
N ILE A 574 11.71 35.03 5.83
CA ILE A 574 11.02 34.02 5.01
C ILE A 574 11.97 33.34 4.02
N LYS A 575 12.92 34.12 3.49
CA LYS A 575 13.99 33.67 2.61
C LYS A 575 14.90 32.61 3.24
N ASP A 576 15.36 32.83 4.47
CA ASP A 576 16.27 31.92 5.16
C ASP A 576 15.55 30.63 5.57
N TYR A 577 14.26 30.73 5.93
CA TYR A 577 13.40 29.59 6.22
C TYR A 577 13.15 28.70 5.00
N LEU A 578 12.80 29.30 3.86
CA LEU A 578 12.47 28.57 2.63
C LEU A 578 13.72 27.97 1.96
N CYS A 579 14.82 28.72 1.92
CA CYS A 579 15.98 28.36 1.10
C CYS A 579 17.11 27.65 1.85
N ARG A 580 17.15 27.76 3.19
CA ARG A 580 18.25 27.24 4.03
C ARG A 580 19.61 27.57 3.39
N GLU A 581 20.57 26.64 3.41
CA GLU A 581 21.92 26.82 2.84
C GLU A 581 21.98 26.66 1.30
N LYS A 582 20.85 26.45 0.62
CA LYS A 582 20.83 26.10 -0.81
C LYS A 582 20.51 27.27 -1.74
N GLU A 583 20.30 28.49 -1.22
CA GLU A 583 19.97 29.68 -2.02
C GLU A 583 20.93 29.86 -3.21
N ARG A 584 22.25 29.84 -2.95
CA ARG A 584 23.26 30.06 -4.01
C ARG A 584 23.16 29.00 -5.11
N SER A 585 23.02 27.73 -4.73
CA SER A 585 22.86 26.61 -5.68
C SER A 585 21.59 26.74 -6.52
N ILE A 586 20.49 27.19 -5.91
CA ILE A 586 19.21 27.40 -6.58
C ILE A 586 19.30 28.59 -7.54
N ARG A 587 19.89 29.72 -7.15
CA ARG A 587 20.13 30.87 -8.07
C ARG A 587 20.98 30.48 -9.26
N ASP A 588 22.10 29.80 -9.02
CA ASP A 588 23.04 29.39 -10.08
C ASP A 588 22.38 28.46 -11.12
N ASN A 589 21.38 27.68 -10.70
CA ASN A 589 20.64 26.74 -11.55
C ASN A 589 19.19 27.15 -11.81
N LEU A 590 18.81 28.41 -11.51
CA LEU A 590 17.41 28.81 -11.51
C LEU A 590 16.75 28.56 -12.86
N LYS A 591 17.43 28.87 -13.96
CA LYS A 591 16.94 28.62 -15.34
C LYS A 591 16.57 27.16 -15.60
N ARG A 592 17.27 26.22 -14.98
CA ARG A 592 17.00 24.78 -15.11
C ARG A 592 15.72 24.41 -14.37
N TYR A 593 15.52 24.94 -13.17
CA TYR A 593 14.38 24.61 -12.32
C TYR A 593 13.11 25.40 -12.68
N SER A 594 13.27 26.61 -13.22
CA SER A 594 12.16 27.51 -13.51
C SER A 594 11.54 27.34 -14.89
N SER A 595 12.15 26.59 -15.81
CA SER A 595 11.64 26.43 -17.19
C SER A 595 10.18 25.97 -17.21
N ASP A 596 9.84 24.94 -16.44
CA ASP A 596 8.47 24.39 -16.45
C ASP A 596 7.51 25.21 -15.57
N VAL A 597 8.03 25.85 -14.52
CA VAL A 597 7.28 26.83 -13.70
C VAL A 597 6.87 28.04 -14.53
N LEU A 598 7.78 28.60 -15.32
CA LEU A 598 7.51 29.75 -16.19
C LEU A 598 6.49 29.39 -17.28
N LYS A 599 6.56 28.18 -17.86
CA LYS A 599 5.53 27.71 -18.81
C LYS A 599 4.15 27.61 -18.16
N GLU A 600 4.10 27.14 -16.91
CA GLU A 600 2.82 27.02 -16.19
C GLU A 600 2.28 28.38 -15.75
N LEU A 601 3.15 29.33 -15.36
CA LEU A 601 2.77 30.74 -15.19
C LEU A 601 2.26 31.34 -16.51
N ASP A 602 2.92 31.09 -17.62
CA ASP A 602 2.48 31.51 -18.96
C ASP A 602 1.16 30.85 -19.39
N ARG A 603 0.77 29.72 -18.80
CA ARG A 603 -0.51 29.05 -19.05
C ARG A 603 -1.59 29.49 -18.06
N ALA A 604 -1.45 29.14 -16.78
CA ALA A 604 -2.45 29.34 -15.74
C ALA A 604 -2.34 30.71 -15.04
N GLY A 605 -1.16 31.32 -15.04
CA GLY A 605 -0.86 32.60 -14.37
C GLY A 605 -0.59 32.48 -12.87
N VAL A 606 -0.69 31.27 -12.30
CA VAL A 606 -0.36 30.95 -10.90
C VAL A 606 0.23 29.54 -10.84
N VAL A 607 1.19 29.33 -9.93
CA VAL A 607 1.82 28.03 -9.68
C VAL A 607 2.01 27.85 -8.17
N SER A 608 1.64 26.67 -7.65
CA SER A 608 1.85 26.26 -6.25
C SER A 608 3.17 25.52 -6.08
N SER A 609 3.70 25.50 -4.86
CA SER A 609 4.85 24.69 -4.44
C SER A 609 4.63 23.18 -4.61
N GLU A 610 3.38 22.73 -4.75
CA GLU A 610 3.04 21.34 -5.07
C GLU A 610 3.29 20.97 -6.54
N PHE A 611 3.44 21.96 -7.43
CA PHE A 611 3.75 21.72 -8.84
C PHE A 611 5.03 20.89 -8.98
N GLU A 612 5.00 19.92 -9.89
CA GLU A 612 6.12 19.00 -10.09
C GLU A 612 7.28 19.73 -10.79
N MET A 613 8.33 19.99 -10.02
CA MET A 613 9.55 20.64 -10.48
C MET A 613 10.70 19.62 -10.48
N TYR A 614 11.72 19.86 -11.31
CA TYR A 614 12.96 19.09 -11.35
C TYR A 614 13.88 19.42 -10.15
N ILE A 615 13.32 19.42 -8.93
CA ILE A 615 13.99 19.60 -7.65
C ILE A 615 13.17 18.92 -6.55
N ASN A 616 13.83 18.50 -5.47
CA ASN A 616 13.15 17.90 -4.32
C ASN A 616 12.02 18.79 -3.81
N LYS A 617 10.92 18.15 -3.37
CA LYS A 617 9.70 18.81 -2.89
C LYS A 617 9.99 19.89 -1.85
N GLU A 618 10.92 19.63 -0.94
CA GLU A 618 11.35 20.54 0.14
C GLU A 618 11.93 21.88 -0.33
N TYR A 619 12.48 21.97 -1.55
CA TYR A 619 13.10 23.20 -2.07
C TYR A 619 12.24 23.94 -3.09
N ARG A 620 11.06 23.42 -3.45
CA ARG A 620 10.19 24.03 -4.48
C ARG A 620 9.72 25.43 -4.08
N ALA A 621 9.37 25.61 -2.81
CA ALA A 621 8.98 26.91 -2.29
C ALA A 621 10.12 27.95 -2.35
N CYS A 622 11.37 27.54 -2.13
CA CYS A 622 12.53 28.40 -2.33
C CYS A 622 12.73 28.78 -3.80
N VAL A 623 12.58 27.83 -4.72
CA VAL A 623 12.66 28.12 -6.17
C VAL A 623 11.61 29.16 -6.56
N LEU A 624 10.37 29.01 -6.09
CA LEU A 624 9.30 29.96 -6.33
C LEU A 624 9.61 31.35 -5.74
N TYR A 625 10.10 31.41 -4.49
CA TYR A 625 10.48 32.65 -3.84
C TYR A 625 11.60 33.39 -4.60
N ILE A 626 12.69 32.69 -4.94
CA ILE A 626 13.79 33.26 -5.72
C ILE A 626 13.31 33.69 -7.10
N LEU A 627 12.43 32.92 -7.73
CA LEU A 627 11.87 33.28 -9.03
C LEU A 627 11.07 34.59 -8.96
N ALA A 628 10.29 34.81 -7.90
CA ALA A 628 9.57 36.07 -7.71
C ALA A 628 10.51 37.27 -7.43
N GLU A 629 11.67 37.05 -6.79
CA GLU A 629 12.68 38.09 -6.65
C GLU A 629 13.34 38.47 -7.99
N GLU A 630 13.52 37.51 -8.90
CA GLU A 630 14.19 37.73 -10.19
C GLU A 630 13.26 38.33 -11.26
N TYR A 631 11.95 38.11 -11.15
CA TYR A 631 10.95 38.59 -12.12
C TYR A 631 9.98 39.58 -11.44
N PRO A 632 10.04 40.89 -11.78
CA PRO A 632 9.31 41.93 -11.06
C PRO A 632 7.78 41.88 -11.22
N ASN A 633 7.27 41.13 -12.20
CA ASN A 633 5.85 40.89 -12.43
C ASN A 633 5.29 39.69 -11.64
N LEU A 634 6.16 38.93 -10.97
CA LEU A 634 5.77 37.77 -10.18
C LEU A 634 5.64 38.15 -8.70
N ARG A 635 4.58 37.67 -8.07
CA ARG A 635 4.33 37.82 -6.63
C ARG A 635 4.37 36.48 -5.95
N PHE A 636 5.06 36.41 -4.83
CA PHE A 636 5.13 35.23 -3.96
C PHE A 636 4.21 35.42 -2.75
N VAL A 637 3.39 34.41 -2.45
CA VAL A 637 2.39 34.47 -1.37
C VAL A 637 2.37 33.16 -0.59
N SER A 638 2.23 33.28 0.73
CA SER A 638 1.98 32.16 1.63
C SER A 638 0.47 32.01 1.86
N SER A 639 -0.09 30.84 1.58
CA SER A 639 -1.52 30.54 1.76
C SER A 639 -1.69 29.26 2.58
N GLY A 640 -1.96 29.40 3.88
CA GLY A 640 -2.03 28.25 4.79
C GLY A 640 -0.67 27.52 4.85
N SER A 641 -0.66 26.24 4.46
CA SER A 641 0.54 25.40 4.38
C SER A 641 1.21 25.39 3.00
N GLU A 642 0.68 26.13 2.01
CA GLU A 642 1.18 26.15 0.64
C GLU A 642 1.80 27.51 0.27
N TYR A 643 2.73 27.48 -0.69
CA TYR A 643 3.36 28.67 -1.25
C TYR A 643 3.01 28.82 -2.72
N LEU A 644 2.60 30.01 -3.12
CA LEU A 644 2.11 30.31 -4.46
C LEU A 644 2.98 31.40 -5.09
N VAL A 645 3.22 31.30 -6.40
CA VAL A 645 3.69 32.41 -7.22
C VAL A 645 2.69 32.67 -8.32
N TYR A 646 2.36 33.94 -8.54
CA TYR A 646 1.47 34.34 -9.63
C TYR A 646 2.02 35.53 -10.41
N ASP A 647 1.62 35.63 -11.67
CA ASP A 647 1.89 36.81 -12.51
C ASP A 647 0.80 37.87 -12.26
N GLU A 648 1.20 38.99 -11.68
CA GLU A 648 0.31 40.07 -11.24
C GLU A 648 -0.49 40.66 -12.41
N GLN A 649 0.15 40.89 -13.55
CA GLN A 649 -0.51 41.49 -14.72
C GLN A 649 -1.53 40.52 -15.34
N LYS A 650 -1.17 39.25 -15.40
CA LYS A 650 -2.01 38.21 -15.98
C LYS A 650 -3.21 37.91 -15.09
N MET A 651 -3.00 37.84 -13.77
CA MET A 651 -4.09 37.66 -12.81
C MET A 651 -5.00 38.88 -12.74
N MET A 652 -4.45 40.09 -12.80
CA MET A 652 -5.25 41.31 -12.92
C MET A 652 -6.09 41.32 -14.21
N SER A 653 -5.51 40.90 -15.35
CA SER A 653 -6.26 40.82 -16.62
C SER A 653 -7.40 39.81 -16.52
N ARG A 654 -7.15 38.64 -15.93
CA ARG A 654 -8.16 37.60 -15.69
C ARG A 654 -9.27 38.08 -14.75
N LEU A 655 -8.92 38.78 -13.67
CA LEU A 655 -9.85 39.43 -12.75
C LEU A 655 -10.77 40.41 -13.48
N ILE A 656 -10.21 41.29 -14.30
CA ILE A 656 -10.97 42.28 -15.08
C ILE A 656 -11.89 41.58 -16.09
N ASP A 657 -11.42 40.54 -16.77
CA ASP A 657 -12.21 39.80 -17.75
C ASP A 657 -13.33 38.99 -17.09
N SER A 658 -13.06 38.36 -15.93
CA SER A 658 -14.08 37.71 -15.10
C SER A 658 -15.16 38.70 -14.66
N ALA A 659 -14.76 39.87 -14.16
CA ALA A 659 -15.70 40.92 -13.75
C ALA A 659 -16.57 41.38 -14.93
N LYS A 660 -15.98 41.63 -16.10
CA LYS A 660 -16.71 42.01 -17.33
C LYS A 660 -17.68 40.93 -17.80
N ALA A 661 -17.29 39.65 -17.72
CA ALA A 661 -18.13 38.53 -18.14
C ALA A 661 -19.38 38.37 -17.25
N ILE A 662 -19.23 38.60 -15.95
CA ILE A 662 -20.31 38.47 -14.97
C ILE A 662 -21.22 39.69 -14.96
N ASN A 663 -20.66 40.89 -15.17
CA ASN A 663 -21.39 42.17 -15.30
C ASN A 663 -22.39 42.44 -14.15
N LYS A 664 -21.87 42.61 -12.92
CA LYS A 664 -22.64 42.95 -11.72
C LYS A 664 -22.25 44.35 -11.22
N ASP A 665 -23.15 44.98 -10.47
CA ASP A 665 -22.88 46.28 -9.82
C ASP A 665 -21.96 46.14 -8.60
N THR A 666 -21.99 44.99 -7.91
CA THR A 666 -21.10 44.62 -6.79
C THR A 666 -20.71 43.15 -6.85
N TYR A 667 -19.51 42.82 -6.38
CA TYR A 667 -18.91 41.49 -6.42
C TYR A 667 -18.50 41.02 -5.03
N THR A 668 -18.63 39.71 -4.79
CA THR A 668 -17.92 39.00 -3.71
C THR A 668 -16.63 38.38 -4.26
N ILE A 669 -15.67 38.04 -3.41
CA ILE A 669 -14.40 37.40 -3.86
C ILE A 669 -14.69 36.09 -4.59
N SER A 670 -15.65 35.31 -4.07
CA SER A 670 -16.12 34.06 -4.66
C SER A 670 -16.74 34.21 -6.05
N ASP A 671 -17.26 35.39 -6.41
CA ASP A 671 -17.81 35.63 -7.75
C ASP A 671 -16.72 35.65 -8.83
N LEU A 672 -15.48 36.04 -8.49
CA LEU A 672 -14.46 36.39 -9.48
C LEU A 672 -13.63 35.18 -9.96
N ASP A 673 -13.78 34.02 -9.30
CA ASP A 673 -13.12 32.74 -9.60
C ASP A 673 -11.61 32.88 -9.89
N ILE A 674 -10.93 33.64 -9.02
CA ILE A 674 -9.49 33.83 -9.08
C ILE A 674 -8.82 32.87 -8.11
N PRO A 675 -7.89 32.01 -8.57
CA PRO A 675 -7.22 31.00 -7.76
C PRO A 675 -6.11 31.62 -6.88
N LEU A 676 -6.47 32.62 -6.06
CA LEU A 676 -5.60 33.33 -5.14
C LEU A 676 -6.30 33.55 -3.79
N PRO A 677 -5.55 33.71 -2.69
CA PRO A 677 -6.14 34.06 -1.39
C PRO A 677 -6.89 35.39 -1.44
N ASP A 678 -7.95 35.52 -0.64
CA ASP A 678 -8.83 36.69 -0.58
C ASP A 678 -8.07 38.03 -0.49
N GLY A 679 -7.02 38.10 0.34
CA GLY A 679 -6.19 39.29 0.50
C GLY A 679 -5.47 39.71 -0.79
N GLU A 680 -5.04 38.76 -1.61
CA GLU A 680 -4.38 39.03 -2.89
C GLU A 680 -5.38 39.40 -3.98
N VAL A 681 -6.58 38.82 -3.96
CA VAL A 681 -7.66 39.24 -4.84
C VAL A 681 -8.03 40.71 -4.57
N LEU A 682 -8.11 41.11 -3.30
CA LEU A 682 -8.32 42.51 -2.91
C LEU A 682 -7.16 43.42 -3.36
N HIS A 683 -5.92 42.96 -3.24
CA HIS A 683 -4.76 43.69 -3.74
C HIS A 683 -4.83 43.92 -5.26
N LEU A 684 -5.19 42.89 -6.04
CA LEU A 684 -5.35 43.00 -7.49
C LEU A 684 -6.52 43.93 -7.88
N ILE A 685 -7.60 43.96 -7.09
CA ILE A 685 -8.71 44.91 -7.28
C ILE A 685 -8.22 46.35 -7.04
N GLU A 686 -7.39 46.57 -6.04
CA GLU A 686 -6.81 47.89 -5.77
C GLU A 686 -5.90 48.36 -6.91
N ILE A 687 -5.04 47.46 -7.43
CA ILE A 687 -4.20 47.75 -8.61
C ILE A 687 -5.07 48.02 -9.84
N ALA A 688 -6.11 47.21 -10.09
CA ALA A 688 -7.03 47.42 -11.20
C ALA A 688 -7.76 48.78 -11.10
N ARG A 689 -8.12 49.19 -9.87
CA ARG A 689 -8.70 50.52 -9.58
C ARG A 689 -7.73 51.64 -9.90
N GLU A 690 -6.47 51.52 -9.50
CA GLU A 690 -5.40 52.48 -9.84
C GLU A 690 -5.14 52.56 -11.35
N ALA A 691 -5.30 51.44 -12.05
CA ALA A 691 -5.25 51.36 -13.52
C ALA A 691 -6.53 51.86 -14.23
N GLY A 692 -7.54 52.34 -13.49
CA GLY A 692 -8.75 52.95 -14.02
C GLY A 692 -9.93 52.01 -14.26
N THR A 693 -9.88 50.77 -13.75
CA THR A 693 -10.99 49.80 -13.81
C THR A 693 -11.64 49.65 -12.43
N HIS A 694 -12.90 50.06 -12.29
CA HIS A 694 -13.62 49.94 -11.03
C HIS A 694 -14.37 48.61 -10.91
N ILE A 695 -13.94 47.77 -9.96
CA ILE A 695 -14.66 46.56 -9.52
C ILE A 695 -15.13 46.84 -8.09
N ALA A 696 -16.43 47.02 -7.88
CA ALA A 696 -17.00 47.36 -6.56
C ALA A 696 -17.22 46.09 -5.73
N MET A 697 -16.62 46.02 -4.54
CA MET A 697 -16.74 44.88 -3.63
C MET A 697 -17.87 45.07 -2.62
N GLU A 698 -18.61 43.99 -2.33
CA GLU A 698 -19.60 43.95 -1.26
C GLU A 698 -18.88 43.90 0.09
N GLN A 699 -19.10 44.88 0.97
CA GLN A 699 -18.45 44.93 2.29
C GLN A 699 -19.03 43.83 3.20
N HIS A 700 -18.22 42.82 3.52
CA HIS A 700 -18.51 41.95 4.65
C HIS A 700 -18.10 42.65 5.95
N ASP A 701 -19.10 43.10 6.71
CA ASP A 701 -18.92 43.43 8.13
C ASP A 701 -18.53 42.13 8.88
N ALA A 702 -17.24 42.00 9.22
CA ALA A 702 -16.72 40.85 9.96
C ALA A 702 -16.84 41.07 11.48
N THR A 703 -17.65 40.21 12.12
CA THR A 703 -17.60 39.88 13.57
C THR A 703 -16.57 38.82 13.87
#